data_AF-A0A2R5FQE5-F1
#
_entry.id   AF-A0A2R5FQE5-F1
#
_cell.length_a   1.000
_cell.length_b   1.000
_cell.length_c   1.000
_cell.angle_alpha   90.00
_cell.angle_beta   90.00
_cell.angle_gamma   90.00
#
_symmetry.space_group_name_H-M   'P 1'
#
loop_
_entity.id
_entity.type
_entity.pdbx_description
1 polymer ?
#
loop_
_entity_poly.entity_id
_entity_poly.type
_entity_poly.pdbx_seq_one_letter_code
_entity_poly.pdbx_strand_id
1 'polypeptide(L)'
;MTRNLYALLIGIDNYPDLNHHLQGCVNDITAIEEYLNERFDQKEYQLHLQTLKDHQATRQAVIDGFRKHLRQAGQDDIVLFYYSGHGSQELAPKEFWHLEPDHLDETLVCYDSRTEGGWDLADKELAKLIAEVAEKDPHITIIMDCCHSGSGTKDPLQERGIRRLPTDKRERPLDSFIFSLADLTQLSDSRDPEKHPTGWKIPKGRHVLLAACRDYQTAKEYYGGDKHRGSFSYFLMDTLAKANGKLTYRDLFGRTNAIIRSKITAQSPQMEVNNPEDENKFFLDGAIAERYPYFIVKNDPNYSWVIDGGAVHGVQPPKDGETTLLALFSFDANIQDLRDPTKSVGTAKLTRVLPTQSQVDIKDVPNLTADGTSFKAVITSLPLPPLGVHIEGDEGGVTLARQALATAGLDGKVSPYVREEKEVGKAEFRLLCRHQQYLISRPTDDRPLVAQIDGYSPDNAKQAIKRLEHISRWTTIAELSNPATKIIANDVEMKLIFENEESSQLQQMRLQYTYRDGKWQNPEFKLKLTNKSQNPLYFGLVNLSDSFAISAPFFEAGSIRLQPGEEVLALDGENLILEVPDELWSQGITEYKDIIKLIVSNEEFDAKLLTQNKLDAPRPPATRDLESANQSSLDRLMNRTQNREIKAKSAAKYDDWFAQEITITTIRPLDSTPVSQTEQKLLGVGVKLQVHPSLVANARLTTTPQVSRDLGNQILPPILREDAEVTRPFQFTSSRGTDPGLSVLELNEIQDYTVVTPDAPLKLLVDAPLADNEYLLAVGYDGEFFLPLGRGKKTQDSKIEIEIERLTAPVSQGERSLQGSIRIFFEKVISRHFGREFKYPILAVAEVGDDRKVTYKRDVIDVQQRVAKAQRIALYLHGIIGDTESLISSINQPVLQPDGQKLSISKLYDVVLTFDYENLNTSIKENAENLKRRLTEVGLGANHGKELHIIAHSMGGLVSRWFIEREGGNKVVQHLIMLGTPNAGSPWPVVEDWVKLTLGIGLNRLSTVAWPVTVLTGLMGILEKNIRVALAELNPNSDFLKSLAASEDPDIPYSIIAGNTSIIPAALEQQLEKKSSVLERLQRSLFNKVVNLPFFGVPNDIAVTVDSIENIPKGRSLAPFIQQVACDHLSYFSIELPEVGLDALITAIVAQQKK
;
A
#
# COMPACT_ATOMS: atom_id res chain seq x y z
N MET A 1 19.53 6.98 42.24
CA MET A 1 18.63 7.62 43.22
C MET A 1 17.22 7.32 42.76
N THR A 2 16.32 6.94 43.66
CA THR A 2 14.90 6.71 43.35
C THR A 2 14.27 8.04 42.93
N ARG A 3 13.59 8.05 41.78
CA ARG A 3 12.86 9.24 41.29
C ARG A 3 11.57 9.41 42.10
N ASN A 4 11.03 10.62 42.20
CA ASN A 4 9.82 10.88 42.97
C ASN A 4 8.64 11.22 42.06
N LEU A 5 7.45 10.74 42.42
CA LEU A 5 6.20 11.20 41.84
C LEU A 5 5.41 11.95 42.91
N TYR A 6 5.28 13.26 42.75
CA TYR A 6 4.47 14.12 43.62
C TYR A 6 3.11 14.33 42.97
N ALA A 7 2.06 13.77 43.57
CA ALA A 7 0.69 13.89 43.08
C ALA A 7 -0.16 14.73 44.04
N LEU A 8 -0.84 15.74 43.51
CA LEU A 8 -1.87 16.54 44.19
C LEU A 8 -3.22 16.26 43.51
N LEU A 9 -4.12 15.59 44.23
CA LEU A 9 -5.41 15.15 43.73
C LEU A 9 -6.55 15.89 44.45
N ILE A 10 -7.45 16.52 43.71
CA ILE A 10 -8.51 17.38 44.25
C ILE A 10 -9.86 16.97 43.70
N GLY A 11 -10.79 16.61 44.59
CA GLY A 11 -12.14 16.17 44.24
C GLY A 11 -13.17 16.84 45.14
N ILE A 12 -14.13 17.55 44.54
CA ILE A 12 -15.14 18.31 45.30
C ILE A 12 -16.53 17.96 44.79
N ASP A 13 -17.30 17.26 45.62
CA ASP A 13 -18.71 16.94 45.39
C ASP A 13 -19.63 17.79 46.26
N ASN A 14 -19.26 17.98 47.53
CA ASN A 14 -20.11 18.59 48.55
C ASN A 14 -19.81 20.09 48.74
N TYR A 15 -20.14 20.93 47.76
CA TYR A 15 -19.98 22.39 47.89
C TYR A 15 -20.91 22.98 48.97
N PRO A 16 -20.57 24.10 49.64
CA PRO A 16 -21.39 24.67 50.72
C PRO A 16 -22.85 24.98 50.34
N ASP A 17 -23.12 25.31 49.08
CA ASP A 17 -24.48 25.44 48.55
C ASP A 17 -24.95 24.10 47.98
N LEU A 18 -26.03 23.57 48.55
CA LEU A 18 -26.65 22.29 48.15
C LEU A 18 -27.03 22.25 46.65
N ASN A 19 -27.28 23.40 46.03
CA ASN A 19 -27.61 23.47 44.60
C ASN A 19 -26.40 23.24 43.69
N HIS A 20 -25.19 23.29 44.25
CA HIS A 20 -23.92 23.10 43.54
C HIS A 20 -23.29 21.73 43.82
N HIS A 21 -24.01 20.79 44.41
CA HIS A 21 -23.47 19.46 44.68
C HIS A 21 -23.27 18.64 43.40
N LEU A 22 -22.13 17.94 43.34
CA LEU A 22 -21.79 16.91 42.35
C LEU A 22 -21.77 15.54 43.03
N GLN A 23 -21.58 14.46 42.27
CA GLN A 23 -21.61 13.09 42.78
C GLN A 23 -20.43 12.22 42.31
N GLY A 24 -19.64 12.71 41.36
CA GLY A 24 -18.58 11.94 40.72
C GLY A 24 -17.15 12.40 40.97
N CYS A 25 -16.93 13.58 41.55
CA CYS A 25 -15.61 14.17 41.65
C CYS A 25 -14.72 13.46 42.68
N VAL A 26 -15.26 13.11 43.84
CA VAL A 26 -14.54 12.34 44.86
C VAL A 26 -14.29 10.90 44.37
N ASN A 27 -15.23 10.33 43.61
CA ASN A 27 -15.07 9.01 43.00
C ASN A 27 -13.95 8.99 41.95
N ASP A 28 -13.79 10.06 41.17
CA ASP A 28 -12.71 10.17 40.19
C ASP A 28 -11.34 10.18 40.85
N ILE A 29 -11.19 11.03 41.86
CA ILE A 29 -9.92 11.16 42.60
C ILE A 29 -9.60 9.88 43.36
N THR A 30 -10.60 9.21 43.93
CA THR A 30 -10.40 7.92 44.60
C THR A 30 -9.94 6.85 43.61
N ALA A 31 -10.49 6.82 42.39
CA ALA A 31 -10.09 5.84 41.37
C ALA A 31 -8.65 6.04 40.87
N ILE A 32 -8.19 7.28 40.68
CA ILE A 32 -6.79 7.53 40.30
C ILE A 32 -5.83 7.31 41.48
N GLU A 33 -6.25 7.63 42.71
CA GLU A 33 -5.50 7.31 43.95
C GLU A 33 -5.30 5.80 44.10
N GLU A 34 -6.35 4.99 43.93
CA GLU A 34 -6.28 3.53 43.93
C GLU A 34 -5.36 3.02 42.82
N TYR A 35 -5.54 3.52 41.59
CA TYR A 35 -4.71 3.13 40.46
C TYR A 35 -3.23 3.43 40.68
N LEU A 36 -2.89 4.63 41.18
CA LEU A 36 -1.51 4.98 41.49
C LEU A 36 -0.95 4.07 42.59
N ASN A 37 -1.70 3.79 43.67
CA ASN A 37 -1.20 2.89 44.72
C ASN A 37 -0.98 1.45 44.22
N GLU A 38 -1.86 0.94 43.35
CA GLU A 38 -1.80 -0.43 42.84
C GLU A 38 -0.78 -0.64 41.72
N ARG A 39 -0.66 0.34 40.82
CA ARG A 39 0.06 0.20 39.54
C ARG A 39 1.39 0.93 39.53
N PHE A 40 1.80 1.57 40.61
CA PHE A 40 3.06 2.30 40.68
C PHE A 40 4.29 1.37 40.71
N ASP A 41 5.33 1.72 39.95
CA ASP A 41 6.60 1.01 39.97
C ASP A 41 7.43 1.38 41.21
N GLN A 42 7.18 0.62 42.29
CA GLN A 42 7.85 0.78 43.58
C GLN A 42 9.36 0.50 43.55
N LYS A 43 9.93 0.01 42.44
CA LYS A 43 11.37 -0.27 42.32
C LYS A 43 12.16 0.97 41.90
N GLU A 44 11.60 1.77 41.00
CA GLU A 44 12.29 2.91 40.40
C GLU A 44 11.83 4.26 40.95
N TYR A 45 10.60 4.31 41.48
CA TYR A 45 9.97 5.55 41.92
C TYR A 45 9.51 5.49 43.39
N GLN A 46 9.40 6.66 44.02
CA GLN A 46 8.70 6.87 45.30
C GLN A 46 7.47 7.77 45.14
N LEU A 47 6.29 7.29 45.57
CA LEU A 47 5.01 7.98 45.42
C LEU A 47 4.76 8.88 46.64
N HIS A 48 4.54 10.18 46.39
CA HIS A 48 4.16 11.18 47.40
C HIS A 48 2.79 11.74 47.04
N LEU A 49 1.75 11.22 47.71
CA LEU A 49 0.36 11.54 47.40
C LEU A 49 -0.22 12.54 48.39
N GLN A 50 -0.84 13.61 47.88
CA GLN A 50 -1.66 14.52 48.66
C GLN A 50 -3.06 14.61 48.03
N THR A 51 -4.08 14.19 48.78
CA THR A 51 -5.45 14.14 48.30
C THR A 51 -6.32 15.11 49.12
N LEU A 52 -7.04 16.02 48.44
CA LEU A 52 -7.96 16.99 49.06
C LEU A 52 -9.39 16.70 48.60
N LYS A 53 -10.27 16.29 49.53
CA LYS A 53 -11.67 15.96 49.26
C LYS A 53 -12.62 16.95 49.93
N ASP A 54 -13.60 17.46 49.19
CA ASP A 54 -14.65 18.36 49.69
C ASP A 54 -14.11 19.52 50.57
N HIS A 55 -14.50 19.60 51.83
CA HIS A 55 -14.11 20.65 52.79
C HIS A 55 -12.61 20.84 52.99
N GLN A 56 -11.79 19.87 52.58
CA GLN A 56 -10.34 19.95 52.61
C GLN A 56 -9.77 20.73 51.42
N ALA A 57 -10.50 20.80 50.30
CA ALA A 57 -10.08 21.43 49.06
C ALA A 57 -10.41 22.93 49.06
N THR A 58 -9.96 23.65 50.09
CA THR A 58 -10.05 25.12 50.13
C THR A 58 -9.06 25.74 49.16
N ARG A 59 -9.31 26.98 48.69
CA ARG A 59 -8.41 27.71 47.79
C ARG A 59 -7.00 27.79 48.38
N GLN A 60 -6.88 28.06 49.68
CA GLN A 60 -5.58 28.08 50.36
C GLN A 60 -4.91 26.69 50.41
N ALA A 61 -5.68 25.61 50.62
CA ALA A 61 -5.12 24.25 50.63
C ALA A 61 -4.58 23.84 49.25
N VAL A 62 -5.24 24.26 48.17
CA VAL A 62 -4.74 24.06 46.79
C VAL A 62 -3.43 24.82 46.58
N ILE A 63 -3.39 26.10 46.92
CA ILE A 63 -2.17 26.94 46.85
C ILE A 63 -1.01 26.32 47.65
N ASP A 64 -1.31 25.87 48.87
CA ASP A 64 -0.34 25.20 49.74
C ASP A 64 0.12 23.87 49.16
N GLY A 65 -0.75 23.10 48.49
CA GLY A 65 -0.39 21.88 47.79
C GLY A 65 0.64 22.13 46.68
N PHE A 66 0.48 23.20 45.89
CA PHE A 66 1.52 23.56 44.91
C PHE A 66 2.83 23.95 45.60
N ARG A 67 2.79 24.88 46.56
CA ARG A 67 4.00 25.49 47.14
C ARG A 67 4.75 24.61 48.11
N LYS A 68 4.05 23.79 48.89
CA LYS A 68 4.63 22.94 49.94
C LYS A 68 4.81 21.49 49.50
N HIS A 69 4.06 21.01 48.52
CA HIS A 69 4.13 19.62 48.06
C HIS A 69 4.73 19.51 46.65
N LEU A 70 4.07 20.03 45.61
CA LEU A 70 4.53 19.84 44.22
C LEU A 70 5.90 20.50 43.94
N ARG A 71 6.19 21.67 44.54
CA ARG A 71 7.47 22.39 44.37
C ARG A 71 8.69 21.63 44.93
N GLN A 72 8.48 20.52 45.63
CA GLN A 72 9.59 19.68 46.09
C GLN A 72 10.26 18.93 44.92
N ALA A 73 9.54 18.65 43.84
CA ALA A 73 10.02 17.93 42.66
C ALA A 73 11.26 18.59 42.00
N GLY A 74 12.28 17.79 41.71
CA GLY A 74 13.45 18.17 40.91
C GLY A 74 13.34 17.77 39.43
N GLN A 75 14.43 17.95 38.68
CA GLN A 75 14.47 17.74 37.22
C GLN A 75 14.13 16.31 36.76
N ASP A 76 14.43 15.29 37.58
CA ASP A 76 14.16 13.87 37.28
C ASP A 76 12.84 13.37 37.91
N ASP A 77 12.10 14.25 38.58
CA ASP A 77 10.86 13.91 39.28
C ASP A 77 9.63 14.20 38.41
N ILE A 78 8.52 13.56 38.76
CA ILE A 78 7.24 13.68 38.08
C ILE A 78 6.27 14.44 38.99
N VAL A 79 5.51 15.35 38.41
CA VAL A 79 4.43 16.07 39.07
C VAL A 79 3.10 15.73 38.40
N LEU A 80 2.11 15.33 39.20
CA LEU A 80 0.73 15.16 38.76
C LEU A 80 -0.18 16.10 39.53
N PHE A 81 -0.87 16.99 38.81
CA PHE A 81 -1.97 17.78 39.35
C PHE A 81 -3.29 17.29 38.73
N TYR A 82 -4.21 16.79 39.54
CA TYR A 82 -5.52 16.30 39.08
C TYR A 82 -6.64 17.06 39.79
N TYR A 83 -7.42 17.83 39.04
CA TYR A 83 -8.61 18.51 39.55
C TYR A 83 -9.88 17.92 38.95
N SER A 84 -10.83 17.56 39.82
CA SER A 84 -12.19 17.14 39.47
C SER A 84 -13.20 17.95 40.29
N GLY A 85 -13.99 18.78 39.63
CA GLY A 85 -14.87 19.74 40.30
C GLY A 85 -15.53 20.72 39.33
N HIS A 86 -16.13 21.77 39.87
CA HIS A 86 -16.72 22.85 39.10
C HIS A 86 -15.65 23.80 38.58
N GLY A 87 -15.72 24.14 37.30
CA GLY A 87 -15.08 25.35 36.79
C GLY A 87 -16.11 26.43 36.49
N SER A 88 -15.64 27.66 36.38
CA SER A 88 -16.46 28.82 36.11
C SER A 88 -15.62 29.96 35.52
N GLN A 89 -16.25 31.13 35.39
CA GLN A 89 -15.60 32.38 35.02
C GLN A 89 -15.82 33.42 36.09
N GLU A 90 -14.91 34.37 36.24
CA GLU A 90 -15.10 35.60 37.03
C GLU A 90 -14.81 36.85 36.21
N LEU A 91 -15.33 38.01 36.63
CA LEU A 91 -14.99 39.28 35.98
C LEU A 91 -13.50 39.59 36.19
N ALA A 92 -12.77 39.69 35.08
CA ALA A 92 -11.38 40.10 35.13
C ALA A 92 -11.27 41.57 35.57
N PRO A 93 -10.43 41.90 36.57
CA PRO A 93 -10.08 43.28 36.90
C PRO A 93 -9.71 44.09 35.65
N LYS A 94 -9.99 45.41 35.67
CA LYS A 94 -9.76 46.29 34.52
C LYS A 94 -8.31 46.30 34.05
N GLU A 95 -7.42 46.11 35.00
CA GLU A 95 -5.98 45.98 34.81
C GLU A 95 -5.63 44.77 33.93
N PHE A 96 -6.47 43.73 33.86
CA PHE A 96 -6.23 42.48 33.12
C PHE A 96 -6.92 42.44 31.74
N TRP A 97 -7.75 43.43 31.37
CA TRP A 97 -8.50 43.43 30.11
C TRP A 97 -7.62 43.38 28.86
N HIS A 98 -6.37 43.81 28.95
CA HIS A 98 -5.41 43.71 27.86
C HIS A 98 -4.87 42.27 27.64
N LEU A 99 -5.10 41.37 28.59
CA LEU A 99 -4.80 39.93 28.56
C LEU A 99 -6.06 39.08 28.31
N GLU A 100 -7.23 39.62 28.71
CA GLU A 100 -8.56 38.99 28.57
C GLU A 100 -9.46 39.79 27.62
N PRO A 101 -9.49 39.48 26.30
CA PRO A 101 -10.29 40.20 25.32
C PRO A 101 -11.81 40.16 25.58
N ASP A 102 -12.30 39.16 26.30
CA ASP A 102 -13.69 39.00 26.75
C ASP A 102 -13.93 39.53 28.17
N HIS A 103 -12.88 40.04 28.82
CA HIS A 103 -12.87 40.58 30.18
C HIS A 103 -13.26 39.56 31.27
N LEU A 104 -13.02 38.27 31.03
CA LEU A 104 -13.33 37.20 31.97
C LEU A 104 -12.07 36.39 32.30
N ASP A 105 -11.92 35.99 33.57
CA ASP A 105 -10.92 35.03 33.99
C ASP A 105 -11.57 33.64 34.10
N GLU A 106 -10.90 32.59 33.59
CA GLU A 106 -11.30 31.21 33.83
C GLU A 106 -10.88 30.77 35.23
N THR A 107 -11.72 30.00 35.91
CA THR A 107 -11.53 29.71 37.35
C THR A 107 -11.84 28.27 37.72
N LEU A 108 -11.09 27.76 38.71
CA LEU A 108 -11.42 26.54 39.45
C LEU A 108 -12.17 26.91 40.73
N VAL A 109 -13.33 26.31 40.94
CA VAL A 109 -14.13 26.55 42.14
C VAL A 109 -13.64 25.62 43.25
N CYS A 110 -13.01 26.19 44.27
CA CYS A 110 -12.61 25.46 45.48
C CYS A 110 -13.79 25.35 46.45
N TYR A 111 -13.65 24.59 47.52
CA TYR A 111 -14.75 24.36 48.47
C TYR A 111 -15.23 25.66 49.15
N ASP A 112 -14.31 26.53 49.56
CA ASP A 112 -14.60 27.81 50.21
C ASP A 112 -14.81 28.97 49.21
N SER A 113 -14.73 28.68 47.92
CA SER A 113 -15.04 29.66 46.88
C SER A 113 -16.51 30.07 46.97
N ARG A 114 -16.80 31.35 46.65
CA ARG A 114 -18.14 31.96 46.69
C ARG A 114 -18.79 32.05 48.08
N THR A 115 -18.06 31.72 49.14
CA THR A 115 -18.42 32.09 50.52
C THR A 115 -18.03 33.55 50.81
N GLU A 116 -18.39 34.07 51.98
CA GLU A 116 -18.07 35.44 52.37
C GLU A 116 -16.53 35.64 52.39
N GLY A 117 -16.02 36.49 51.49
CA GLY A 117 -14.58 36.72 51.31
C GLY A 117 -13.82 35.68 50.48
N GLY A 118 -14.49 34.59 50.05
CA GLY A 118 -13.89 33.52 49.24
C GLY A 118 -13.99 33.78 47.73
N TRP A 119 -12.86 33.67 47.04
CA TRP A 119 -12.73 33.79 45.58
C TRP A 119 -12.43 32.45 44.93
N ASP A 120 -12.77 32.31 43.65
CA ASP A 120 -12.39 31.15 42.85
C ASP A 120 -10.86 31.22 42.58
N LEU A 121 -10.21 30.07 42.30
CA LEU A 121 -8.80 30.06 41.92
C LEU A 121 -8.69 30.36 40.42
N ALA A 122 -8.26 31.56 40.07
CA ALA A 122 -8.17 31.98 38.67
C ALA A 122 -7.03 31.28 37.92
N ASP A 123 -7.18 31.09 36.61
CA ASP A 123 -6.19 30.54 35.70
C ASP A 123 -4.84 31.27 35.76
N LYS A 124 -4.81 32.60 35.96
CA LYS A 124 -3.57 33.37 36.21
C LYS A 124 -2.89 33.01 37.53
N GLU A 125 -3.65 32.59 38.53
CA GLU A 125 -3.08 32.10 39.79
C GLU A 125 -2.53 30.69 39.61
N LEU A 126 -3.28 29.82 38.92
CA LEU A 126 -2.83 28.47 38.57
C LEU A 126 -1.55 28.50 37.72
N ALA A 127 -1.50 29.42 36.74
CA ALA A 127 -0.34 29.76 35.94
C ALA A 127 0.90 30.09 36.79
N LYS A 128 0.76 31.00 37.76
CA LYS A 128 1.84 31.35 38.67
C LYS A 128 2.33 30.13 39.45
N LEU A 129 1.41 29.30 39.95
CA LEU A 129 1.75 28.11 40.73
C LEU A 129 2.46 27.05 39.89
N ILE A 130 2.03 26.83 38.64
CA ILE A 130 2.70 25.89 37.71
C ILE A 130 4.11 26.41 37.37
N ALA A 131 4.25 27.71 37.12
CA ALA A 131 5.56 28.32 36.86
C ALA A 131 6.52 28.16 38.06
N GLU A 132 6.03 28.32 39.30
CA GLU A 132 6.82 28.10 40.52
C GLU A 132 7.31 26.63 40.66
N VAL A 133 6.54 25.65 40.17
CA VAL A 133 6.95 24.23 40.13
C VAL A 133 7.92 23.97 38.98
N ALA A 134 7.69 24.59 37.83
CA ALA A 134 8.52 24.43 36.63
C ALA A 134 9.93 25.04 36.76
N GLU A 135 10.20 25.86 37.78
CA GLU A 135 11.54 26.40 38.09
C GLU A 135 12.65 25.32 38.16
N LYS A 136 12.27 24.09 38.55
CA LYS A 136 13.19 22.95 38.68
C LYS A 136 13.12 21.95 37.52
N ASP A 137 12.36 22.27 36.47
CA ASP A 137 12.16 21.45 35.26
C ASP A 137 11.69 19.98 35.51
N PRO A 138 10.75 19.69 36.44
CA PRO A 138 10.17 18.35 36.56
C PRO A 138 9.27 18.01 35.36
N HIS A 139 8.92 16.74 35.20
CA HIS A 139 7.89 16.32 34.22
C HIS A 139 6.49 16.56 34.79
N ILE A 140 5.81 17.62 34.34
CA ILE A 140 4.51 18.06 34.87
C ILE A 140 3.35 17.55 34.02
N THR A 141 2.39 16.85 34.65
CA THR A 141 1.11 16.43 34.06
C THR A 141 -0.04 17.09 34.80
N ILE A 142 -0.94 17.72 34.05
CA ILE A 142 -2.13 18.39 34.57
C ILE A 142 -3.37 17.73 33.97
N ILE A 143 -4.31 17.32 34.81
CA ILE A 143 -5.57 16.71 34.41
C ILE A 143 -6.71 17.53 35.00
N MET A 144 -7.60 18.02 34.13
CA MET A 144 -8.71 18.89 34.49
C MET A 144 -10.03 18.30 34.02
N ASP A 145 -10.82 17.82 34.97
CA ASP A 145 -12.18 17.32 34.73
C ASP A 145 -13.24 18.32 35.22
N CYS A 146 -13.32 19.46 34.53
CA CYS A 146 -14.20 20.59 34.82
C CYS A 146 -14.59 21.36 33.53
N CYS A 147 -15.62 22.22 33.59
CA CYS A 147 -16.01 23.14 32.50
C CYS A 147 -15.39 24.52 32.68
N HIS A 148 -15.04 25.23 31.60
CA HIS A 148 -14.38 26.55 31.64
C HIS A 148 -14.90 27.49 30.52
N SER A 149 -16.18 27.39 30.15
CA SER A 149 -16.74 28.07 28.98
C SER A 149 -17.85 29.05 29.34
N GLY A 150 -17.80 30.27 28.79
CA GLY A 150 -18.76 31.36 29.03
C GLY A 150 -19.96 31.48 28.09
N SER A 151 -20.04 30.73 26.97
CA SER A 151 -21.10 30.91 25.97
C SER A 151 -22.47 30.51 26.52
N GLY A 152 -23.23 31.49 27.00
CA GLY A 152 -24.49 31.31 27.68
C GLY A 152 -25.70 31.15 26.76
N THR A 153 -26.58 30.24 27.15
CA THR A 153 -28.02 30.42 26.99
C THR A 153 -28.69 29.94 28.26
N LYS A 154 -29.59 30.76 28.80
CA LYS A 154 -30.48 30.43 29.91
C LYS A 154 -31.21 29.13 29.58
N ASP A 155 -30.78 28.01 30.14
CA ASP A 155 -31.70 26.92 30.40
C ASP A 155 -32.12 27.03 31.87
N PRO A 156 -33.40 27.31 32.19
CA PRO A 156 -33.93 27.28 33.56
C PRO A 156 -33.79 25.90 34.23
N LEU A 157 -33.39 24.88 33.46
CA LEU A 157 -33.05 23.55 33.91
C LEU A 157 -31.54 23.33 33.69
N GLN A 158 -30.68 23.79 34.60
CA GLN A 158 -29.33 23.23 34.66
C GLN A 158 -29.48 21.71 34.87
N GLU A 159 -29.12 20.92 33.85
CA GLU A 159 -29.10 19.46 33.98
C GLU A 159 -28.16 19.10 35.14
N ARG A 160 -28.69 18.40 36.15
CA ARG A 160 -27.88 17.87 37.26
C ARG A 160 -26.76 17.00 36.69
N GLY A 161 -25.52 17.23 37.14
CA GLY A 161 -24.34 16.49 36.68
C GLY A 161 -23.45 17.21 35.65
N ILE A 162 -23.65 18.51 35.40
CA ILE A 162 -22.70 19.34 34.64
C ILE A 162 -21.69 19.97 35.60
N ARG A 163 -20.39 19.83 35.31
CA ARG A 163 -19.29 20.33 36.14
C ARG A 163 -18.97 21.81 35.90
N ARG A 164 -19.99 22.66 36.00
CA ARG A 164 -19.91 24.12 35.77
C ARG A 164 -20.73 24.92 36.79
N LEU A 165 -20.22 26.05 37.25
CA LEU A 165 -21.02 27.08 37.92
C LEU A 165 -21.19 28.36 37.07
N PRO A 166 -22.25 29.16 37.32
CA PRO A 166 -22.44 30.46 36.65
C PRO A 166 -21.29 31.42 36.90
N THR A 167 -21.00 32.29 35.92
CA THR A 167 -19.99 33.34 36.02
C THR A 167 -20.18 34.18 37.28
N ASP A 168 -19.13 34.31 38.08
CA ASP A 168 -19.09 35.20 39.22
C ASP A 168 -19.00 36.65 38.75
N LYS A 169 -19.96 37.46 39.21
CA LYS A 169 -20.09 38.88 38.83
C LYS A 169 -19.58 39.82 39.90
N ARG A 170 -19.06 39.30 41.01
CA ARG A 170 -18.42 40.11 42.06
C ARG A 170 -17.15 40.75 41.48
N GLU A 171 -16.93 42.02 41.77
CA GLU A 171 -15.67 42.69 41.41
C GLU A 171 -14.57 42.24 42.39
N ARG A 172 -13.59 41.50 41.88
CA ARG A 172 -12.50 40.95 42.68
C ARG A 172 -11.42 42.00 42.97
N PRO A 173 -11.05 42.25 44.23
CA PRO A 173 -9.93 43.14 44.58
C PRO A 173 -8.60 42.59 44.07
N LEU A 174 -7.72 43.45 43.54
CA LEU A 174 -6.40 43.06 43.02
C LEU A 174 -5.49 42.41 44.07
N ASP A 175 -5.60 42.83 45.33
CA ASP A 175 -4.81 42.29 46.45
C ASP A 175 -5.24 40.88 46.89
N SER A 176 -6.34 40.36 46.35
CA SER A 176 -6.80 38.98 46.58
C SER A 176 -6.11 37.94 45.68
N PHE A 177 -5.39 38.38 44.63
CA PHE A 177 -4.61 37.50 43.77
C PHE A 177 -3.24 37.18 44.39
N ILE A 178 -2.72 35.99 44.16
CA ILE A 178 -1.41 35.55 44.69
C ILE A 178 -0.18 36.09 43.94
N PHE A 179 -0.37 37.00 42.99
CA PHE A 179 0.68 37.56 42.14
C PHE A 179 0.62 39.09 42.15
N SER A 180 1.76 39.73 41.83
CA SER A 180 1.81 41.18 41.56
C SER A 180 1.58 41.50 40.08
N LEU A 181 1.25 42.75 39.76
CA LEU A 181 1.16 43.22 38.36
C LEU A 181 2.48 43.04 37.58
N ALA A 182 3.62 43.02 38.27
CA ALA A 182 4.94 42.76 37.68
C ALA A 182 5.17 41.28 37.34
N ASP A 183 4.62 40.36 38.16
CA ASP A 183 4.64 38.91 37.86
C ASP A 183 3.88 38.59 36.57
N LEU A 184 2.72 39.25 36.37
CA LEU A 184 1.89 39.08 35.18
C LEU A 184 2.62 39.45 33.88
N THR A 185 3.44 40.51 33.91
CA THR A 185 4.19 40.95 32.72
C THR A 185 5.29 39.97 32.31
N GLN A 186 5.81 39.20 33.27
CA GLN A 186 6.81 38.14 33.01
C GLN A 186 6.17 36.81 32.60
N LEU A 187 4.94 36.54 33.06
CA LEU A 187 4.20 35.34 32.74
C LEU A 187 3.49 35.44 31.37
N SER A 188 3.15 36.63 30.86
CA SER A 188 2.52 36.75 29.54
C SER A 188 3.50 36.52 28.37
N ASP A 189 3.32 35.48 27.55
CA ASP A 189 3.99 35.32 26.25
C ASP A 189 2.96 35.12 25.11
N SER A 190 3.32 35.58 23.90
CA SER A 190 2.56 35.77 22.65
C SER A 190 1.04 35.47 22.56
N ARG A 191 0.29 36.52 22.18
CA ARG A 191 -1.16 36.67 21.92
C ARG A 191 -1.69 35.88 20.70
N ASP A 192 -1.63 34.55 20.70
CA ASP A 192 -2.22 33.75 19.62
C ASP A 192 -3.38 32.86 20.10
N PRO A 193 -4.65 33.28 19.89
CA PRO A 193 -5.83 32.48 20.22
C PRO A 193 -5.86 31.11 19.52
N GLU A 194 -5.13 30.93 18.41
CA GLU A 194 -5.05 29.64 17.70
C GLU A 194 -4.17 28.61 18.42
N LYS A 195 -3.38 29.01 19.44
CA LYS A 195 -2.45 28.12 20.17
C LYS A 195 -2.99 27.53 21.48
N HIS A 196 -4.16 27.95 21.96
CA HIS A 196 -4.75 27.49 23.23
C HIS A 196 -6.19 26.95 23.06
N PRO A 197 -6.38 25.83 22.33
CA PRO A 197 -7.69 25.26 22.04
C PRO A 197 -8.43 24.70 23.27
N THR A 198 -7.77 24.56 24.43
CA THR A 198 -8.39 24.17 25.71
C THR A 198 -9.03 25.32 26.46
N GLY A 199 -8.92 26.58 26.01
CA GLY A 199 -9.42 27.76 26.72
C GLY A 199 -8.63 28.14 27.98
N TRP A 200 -7.77 27.27 28.52
CA TRP A 200 -6.91 27.56 29.66
C TRP A 200 -5.66 28.32 29.23
N LYS A 201 -5.51 29.56 29.71
CA LYS A 201 -4.34 30.40 29.40
C LYS A 201 -3.24 30.18 30.44
N ILE A 202 -2.58 29.03 30.37
CA ILE A 202 -1.45 28.67 31.27
C ILE A 202 -0.11 29.06 30.61
N PRO A 203 0.63 30.07 31.12
CA PRO A 203 1.93 30.48 30.62
C PRO A 203 3.13 29.65 31.14
N LYS A 204 4.32 29.95 30.57
CA LYS A 204 5.64 29.29 30.66
C LYS A 204 5.88 28.24 31.77
N GLY A 205 6.14 27.02 31.31
CA GLY A 205 6.64 25.87 32.05
C GLY A 205 6.41 24.58 31.22
N ARG A 206 7.36 23.64 31.20
CA ARG A 206 7.22 22.36 30.48
C ARG A 206 6.13 21.51 31.14
N HIS A 207 5.00 21.31 30.47
CA HIS A 207 3.91 20.47 30.99
C HIS A 207 3.05 19.86 29.87
N VAL A 208 2.28 18.84 30.27
CA VAL A 208 1.21 18.22 29.48
C VAL A 208 -0.12 18.48 30.18
N LEU A 209 -1.08 19.12 29.49
CA LEU A 209 -2.42 19.38 29.98
C LEU A 209 -3.44 18.47 29.27
N LEU A 210 -4.26 17.77 30.06
CA LEU A 210 -5.40 16.98 29.60
C LEU A 210 -6.70 17.57 30.16
N ALA A 211 -7.54 18.12 29.29
CA ALA A 211 -8.79 18.78 29.65
C ALA A 211 -10.02 17.97 29.17
N ALA A 212 -11.07 17.92 30.00
CA ALA A 212 -12.28 17.13 29.76
C ALA A 212 -13.12 17.56 28.54
N CYS A 213 -13.06 18.83 28.12
CA CYS A 213 -13.89 19.38 27.04
C CYS A 213 -13.25 20.64 26.42
N ARG A 214 -13.83 21.13 25.31
CA ARG A 214 -13.49 22.43 24.71
C ARG A 214 -14.14 23.61 25.44
N ASP A 215 -13.63 24.80 25.16
CA ASP A 215 -14.08 26.13 25.62
C ASP A 215 -15.52 26.54 25.23
N TYR A 216 -16.24 25.72 24.46
CA TYR A 216 -17.68 25.91 24.17
C TYR A 216 -18.53 24.69 24.52
N GLN A 217 -17.94 23.70 25.18
CA GLN A 217 -18.57 22.43 25.56
C GLN A 217 -18.69 22.27 27.08
N THR A 218 -19.35 21.19 27.52
CA THR A 218 -19.52 20.88 28.95
C THR A 218 -18.94 19.52 29.32
N ALA A 219 -18.23 19.47 30.44
CA ALA A 219 -17.83 18.26 31.14
C ALA A 219 -19.00 17.70 31.96
N LYS A 220 -19.36 16.45 31.69
CA LYS A 220 -20.56 15.79 32.24
C LYS A 220 -20.18 14.63 33.16
N GLU A 221 -21.02 14.39 34.16
CA GLU A 221 -20.99 13.14 34.92
C GLU A 221 -21.54 11.97 34.09
N TYR A 222 -21.00 10.80 34.35
CA TYR A 222 -21.28 9.54 33.70
C TYR A 222 -21.50 8.47 34.78
N TYR A 223 -22.55 7.67 34.61
CA TYR A 223 -22.83 6.54 35.49
C TYR A 223 -22.26 5.26 34.88
N GLY A 224 -21.21 4.71 35.48
CA GLY A 224 -20.55 3.50 35.00
C GLY A 224 -19.83 2.74 36.11
N GLY A 225 -20.01 1.42 36.19
CA GLY A 225 -19.41 0.58 37.24
C GLY A 225 -19.94 0.87 38.64
N ASP A 226 -21.27 0.99 38.78
CA ASP A 226 -22.03 1.23 40.02
C ASP A 226 -21.75 2.55 40.76
N LYS A 227 -20.99 3.48 40.17
CA LYS A 227 -20.71 4.82 40.75
C LYS A 227 -20.88 5.94 39.71
N HIS A 228 -21.23 7.14 40.19
CA HIS A 228 -21.13 8.38 39.41
C HIS A 228 -19.68 8.81 39.30
N ARG A 229 -19.23 9.21 38.11
CA ARG A 229 -17.86 9.65 37.80
C ARG A 229 -17.87 10.71 36.72
N GLY A 230 -16.78 11.46 36.53
CA GLY A 230 -16.63 12.33 35.37
C GLY A 230 -16.51 11.47 34.12
N SER A 231 -17.20 11.82 33.03
CA SER A 231 -17.12 11.04 31.80
C SER A 231 -15.67 10.95 31.29
N PHE A 232 -14.91 12.04 31.38
CA PHE A 232 -13.51 12.08 31.00
C PHE A 232 -12.66 11.20 31.92
N SER A 233 -12.74 11.41 33.23
CA SER A 233 -12.04 10.60 34.24
C SER A 233 -12.38 9.11 34.14
N TYR A 234 -13.64 8.75 33.92
CA TYR A 234 -14.06 7.34 33.79
C TYR A 234 -13.38 6.67 32.60
N PHE A 235 -13.47 7.27 31.39
CA PHE A 235 -12.91 6.66 30.19
C PHE A 235 -11.38 6.75 30.11
N LEU A 236 -10.78 7.77 30.74
CA LEU A 236 -9.33 7.85 30.93
C LEU A 236 -8.84 6.67 31.78
N MET A 237 -9.49 6.44 32.93
CA MET A 237 -9.16 5.30 33.80
C MET A 237 -9.47 3.95 33.16
N ASP A 238 -10.57 3.83 32.42
CA ASP A 238 -10.91 2.60 31.67
C ASP A 238 -9.83 2.27 30.63
N THR A 239 -9.32 3.28 29.93
CA THR A 239 -8.23 3.13 28.96
C THR A 239 -6.92 2.71 29.64
N LEU A 240 -6.58 3.35 30.76
CA LEU A 240 -5.40 3.00 31.58
C LEU A 240 -5.49 1.59 32.20
N ALA A 241 -6.68 1.15 32.61
CA ALA A 241 -6.91 -0.15 33.21
C ALA A 241 -6.85 -1.30 32.18
N LYS A 242 -7.36 -1.05 30.96
CA LYS A 242 -7.36 -2.03 29.85
C LYS A 242 -6.04 -2.10 29.08
N ALA A 243 -5.15 -1.14 29.27
CA ALA A 243 -3.83 -1.16 28.66
C ALA A 243 -2.96 -2.27 29.26
N ASN A 244 -2.41 -3.12 28.39
CA ASN A 244 -1.52 -4.22 28.77
C ASN A 244 -0.04 -3.80 28.92
N GLY A 245 0.32 -2.55 28.61
CA GLY A 245 1.67 -1.98 28.70
C GLY A 245 1.65 -0.45 28.92
N LYS A 246 2.83 0.18 28.97
CA LYS A 246 2.96 1.65 29.10
C LYS A 246 2.36 2.35 27.87
N LEU A 247 1.49 3.34 28.09
CA LEU A 247 0.89 4.15 27.02
C LEU A 247 1.61 5.49 26.91
N THR A 248 1.81 5.97 25.67
CA THR A 248 2.21 7.38 25.45
C THR A 248 1.05 8.33 25.75
N TYR A 249 1.33 9.62 26.02
CA TYR A 249 0.27 10.62 26.17
C TYR A 249 -0.62 10.69 24.92
N ARG A 250 -0.02 10.64 23.72
CA ARG A 250 -0.73 10.56 22.44
C ARG A 250 -1.69 9.37 22.37
N ASP A 251 -1.22 8.16 22.71
CA ASP A 251 -2.03 6.95 22.62
C ASP A 251 -3.15 6.92 23.66
N LEU A 252 -2.84 7.30 24.90
CA LEU A 252 -3.80 7.38 25.98
C LEU A 252 -4.92 8.38 25.65
N PHE A 253 -4.53 9.59 25.25
CA PHE A 253 -5.47 10.64 24.87
C PHE A 253 -6.27 10.26 23.62
N GLY A 254 -5.63 9.76 22.57
CA GLY A 254 -6.28 9.37 21.32
C GLY A 254 -7.38 8.32 21.54
N ARG A 255 -7.10 7.29 22.36
CA ARG A 255 -8.07 6.24 22.71
C ARG A 255 -9.21 6.78 23.57
N THR A 256 -8.88 7.54 24.62
CA THR A 256 -9.88 8.12 25.53
C THR A 256 -10.81 9.08 24.79
N ASN A 257 -10.26 9.95 23.94
CA ASN A 257 -11.02 10.89 23.12
C ASN A 257 -11.94 10.18 22.12
N ALA A 258 -11.47 9.12 21.44
CA ALA A 258 -12.30 8.34 20.53
C ALA A 258 -13.51 7.70 21.24
N ILE A 259 -13.30 7.14 22.44
CA ILE A 259 -14.38 6.53 23.24
C ILE A 259 -15.40 7.59 23.68
N ILE A 260 -14.93 8.71 24.22
CA ILE A 260 -15.80 9.80 24.70
C ILE A 260 -16.63 10.38 23.55
N ARG A 261 -16.01 10.68 22.40
CA ARG A 261 -16.72 11.22 21.23
C ARG A 261 -17.75 10.25 20.65
N SER A 262 -17.58 8.94 20.88
CA SER A 262 -18.56 7.92 20.46
C SER A 262 -19.73 7.77 21.43
N LYS A 263 -19.57 8.12 22.72
CA LYS A 263 -20.53 7.83 23.79
C LYS A 263 -21.20 9.06 24.40
N ILE A 264 -20.52 10.20 24.40
CA ILE A 264 -20.96 11.42 25.11
C ILE A 264 -21.16 12.54 24.10
N THR A 265 -22.39 13.02 23.99
CA THR A 265 -22.72 14.11 23.07
C THR A 265 -22.22 15.44 23.63
N ALA A 266 -21.62 16.26 22.76
CA ALA A 266 -21.12 17.60 23.06
C ALA A 266 -20.02 17.67 24.13
N GLN A 267 -19.16 16.65 24.20
CA GLN A 267 -17.94 16.64 25.00
C GLN A 267 -16.78 16.09 24.16
N SER A 268 -15.70 16.86 24.02
CA SER A 268 -14.52 16.50 23.25
C SER A 268 -13.26 16.89 24.04
N PRO A 269 -12.60 15.92 24.69
CA PRO A 269 -11.36 16.17 25.42
C PRO A 269 -10.31 16.86 24.56
N GLN A 270 -9.47 17.67 25.20
CA GLN A 270 -8.36 18.40 24.57
C GLN A 270 -7.04 18.05 25.27
N MET A 271 -5.95 18.08 24.51
CA MET A 271 -4.59 17.89 25.02
C MET A 271 -3.74 19.07 24.54
N GLU A 272 -3.03 19.70 25.46
CA GLU A 272 -2.05 20.75 25.18
C GLU A 272 -0.67 20.31 25.68
N VAL A 273 0.34 20.54 24.85
CA VAL A 273 1.72 20.16 25.14
C VAL A 273 2.62 21.33 24.78
N ASN A 274 3.36 21.84 25.77
CA ASN A 274 4.25 22.99 25.59
C ASN A 274 5.63 22.60 25.02
N ASN A 275 5.96 21.30 25.01
CA ASN A 275 7.13 20.73 24.34
C ASN A 275 6.69 19.52 23.48
N PRO A 276 6.75 19.61 22.13
CA PRO A 276 6.26 18.56 21.22
C PRO A 276 6.78 17.15 21.49
N GLU A 277 7.97 16.99 22.09
CA GLU A 277 8.52 15.67 22.41
C GLU A 277 7.74 14.96 23.52
N ASP A 278 7.10 15.70 24.42
CA ASP A 278 6.37 15.13 25.56
C ASP A 278 5.08 14.41 25.14
N GLU A 279 4.57 14.66 23.93
CA GLU A 279 3.40 13.96 23.39
C GLU A 279 3.65 12.45 23.19
N ASN A 280 4.89 12.10 22.82
CA ASN A 280 5.30 10.71 22.58
C ASN A 280 5.94 10.06 23.81
N LYS A 281 6.06 10.77 24.94
CA LYS A 281 6.51 10.18 26.21
C LYS A 281 5.42 9.31 26.83
N PHE A 282 5.84 8.35 27.66
CA PHE A 282 4.92 7.54 28.45
C PHE A 282 4.17 8.39 29.48
N PHE A 283 2.91 8.05 29.73
CA PHE A 283 2.12 8.64 30.79
C PHE A 283 2.86 8.55 32.13
N LEU A 284 3.03 9.69 32.80
CA LEU A 284 3.81 9.86 34.04
C LEU A 284 5.24 9.32 33.91
N ASP A 285 5.90 9.59 32.77
CA ASP A 285 7.26 9.13 32.42
C ASP A 285 7.47 7.61 32.62
N GLY A 286 6.38 6.83 32.50
CA GLY A 286 6.43 5.39 32.66
C GLY A 286 6.55 4.89 34.11
N ALA A 287 6.22 5.72 35.11
CA ALA A 287 6.16 5.35 36.53
C ALA A 287 5.06 4.33 36.88
N ILE A 288 4.25 3.93 35.90
CA ILE A 288 3.22 2.89 36.01
C ILE A 288 3.79 1.53 35.56
N ALA A 289 3.72 0.54 36.43
CA ALA A 289 4.15 -0.84 36.22
C ALA A 289 3.32 -1.58 35.16
N GLU A 290 4.01 -2.42 34.38
CA GLU A 290 3.44 -3.27 33.33
C GLU A 290 2.64 -4.44 33.91
N ARG A 291 1.55 -4.82 33.23
CA ARG A 291 0.73 -5.98 33.59
C ARG A 291 1.28 -7.22 32.90
N TYR A 292 1.28 -8.37 33.57
CA TYR A 292 1.38 -9.67 32.89
C TYR A 292 0.01 -10.04 32.30
N PRO A 293 -0.18 -10.04 30.97
CA PRO A 293 -1.51 -10.27 30.41
C PRO A 293 -1.95 -11.71 30.61
N TYR A 294 -3.14 -11.86 31.18
CA TYR A 294 -3.96 -13.05 31.20
C TYR A 294 -5.36 -12.64 30.73
N PHE A 295 -6.10 -13.56 30.13
CA PHE A 295 -7.50 -13.34 29.76
C PHE A 295 -8.42 -13.75 30.92
N ILE A 296 -9.56 -13.08 31.06
CA ILE A 296 -10.63 -13.50 31.95
C ILE A 296 -11.58 -14.39 31.16
N VAL A 297 -11.79 -15.59 31.66
CA VAL A 297 -12.81 -16.51 31.14
C VAL A 297 -14.06 -16.37 31.99
N LYS A 298 -15.19 -16.08 31.36
CA LYS A 298 -16.49 -15.91 32.01
C LYS A 298 -17.60 -16.53 31.18
N ASN A 299 -18.73 -16.81 31.83
CA ASN A 299 -19.95 -17.21 31.14
C ASN A 299 -20.68 -15.97 30.59
N ASP A 300 -20.86 -15.90 29.28
CA ASP A 300 -21.62 -14.87 28.57
C ASP A 300 -23.03 -15.38 28.22
N PRO A 301 -24.09 -14.59 28.46
CA PRO A 301 -25.48 -15.03 28.23
C PRO A 301 -25.79 -15.42 26.78
N ASN A 302 -25.11 -14.82 25.80
CA ASN A 302 -25.39 -15.02 24.37
C ASN A 302 -24.42 -16.01 23.72
N TYR A 303 -23.22 -16.13 24.27
CA TYR A 303 -22.11 -16.85 23.64
C TYR A 303 -21.51 -17.96 24.51
N SER A 304 -22.11 -18.25 25.66
CA SER A 304 -21.61 -19.22 26.65
C SER A 304 -20.21 -18.82 27.15
N TRP A 305 -19.31 -19.77 27.41
CA TRP A 305 -17.97 -19.45 27.88
C TRP A 305 -17.16 -18.63 26.86
N VAL A 306 -16.70 -17.46 27.29
CA VAL A 306 -15.88 -16.55 26.49
C VAL A 306 -14.64 -16.11 27.25
N ILE A 307 -13.57 -15.85 26.51
CA ILE A 307 -12.46 -15.02 26.99
C ILE A 307 -12.69 -13.56 26.61
N ASP A 308 -12.25 -12.63 27.45
CA ASP A 308 -12.20 -11.20 27.18
C ASP A 308 -11.06 -10.78 26.21
N GLY A 309 -10.73 -11.66 25.27
CA GLY A 309 -9.74 -11.47 24.22
C GLY A 309 -10.30 -11.86 22.86
N GLY A 310 -10.08 -11.03 21.84
CA GLY A 310 -10.63 -11.19 20.50
C GLY A 310 -9.59 -10.90 19.42
N ALA A 311 -10.01 -10.78 18.16
CA ALA A 311 -9.10 -10.50 17.05
C ALA A 311 -8.27 -9.22 17.27
N VAL A 312 -8.85 -8.17 17.88
CA VAL A 312 -8.13 -6.91 18.18
C VAL A 312 -7.09 -7.07 19.30
N HIS A 313 -7.15 -8.16 20.06
CA HIS A 313 -6.23 -8.51 21.12
C HIS A 313 -5.19 -9.55 20.68
N GLY A 314 -5.07 -9.80 19.37
CA GLY A 314 -4.10 -10.73 18.78
C GLY A 314 -4.51 -12.21 18.82
N VAL A 315 -5.74 -12.52 19.27
CA VAL A 315 -6.23 -13.89 19.34
C VAL A 315 -6.53 -14.42 17.92
N GLN A 316 -5.87 -15.52 17.56
CA GLN A 316 -5.99 -16.11 16.23
C GLN A 316 -7.24 -16.98 16.10
N PRO A 317 -8.03 -16.85 15.01
CA PRO A 317 -9.19 -17.70 14.77
C PRO A 317 -8.76 -19.16 14.51
N PRO A 318 -9.63 -20.14 14.84
CA PRO A 318 -9.40 -21.53 14.44
C PRO A 318 -9.23 -21.62 12.91
N LYS A 319 -8.20 -22.34 12.44
CA LYS A 319 -7.90 -22.55 11.01
C LYS A 319 -7.62 -24.03 10.75
N ASP A 320 -8.34 -24.62 9.80
CA ASP A 320 -8.14 -26.00 9.30
C ASP A 320 -8.04 -27.10 10.38
N GLY A 321 -8.85 -27.00 11.44
CA GLY A 321 -8.90 -27.98 12.55
C GLY A 321 -7.95 -27.69 13.72
N GLU A 322 -7.03 -26.75 13.55
CA GLU A 322 -6.15 -26.20 14.59
C GLU A 322 -6.78 -24.96 15.24
N THR A 323 -6.46 -24.72 16.51
CA THR A 323 -6.96 -23.54 17.23
C THR A 323 -6.07 -23.17 18.42
N THR A 324 -6.36 -22.01 19.01
CA THR A 324 -5.69 -21.55 20.23
C THR A 324 -6.12 -22.40 21.44
N LEU A 325 -5.14 -22.86 22.23
CA LEU A 325 -5.36 -23.57 23.49
C LEU A 325 -4.98 -22.67 24.67
N LEU A 326 -5.73 -22.80 25.75
CA LEU A 326 -5.62 -22.00 26.96
C LEU A 326 -5.50 -22.91 28.18
N ALA A 327 -4.74 -22.50 29.18
CA ALA A 327 -4.79 -23.07 30.52
C ALA A 327 -5.55 -22.13 31.45
N LEU A 328 -6.40 -22.70 32.30
CA LEU A 328 -7.27 -21.98 33.21
C LEU A 328 -6.72 -22.04 34.63
N PHE A 329 -6.80 -20.93 35.35
CA PHE A 329 -6.40 -20.78 36.74
C PHE A 329 -7.57 -20.21 37.54
N SER A 330 -7.63 -20.54 38.84
CA SER A 330 -8.55 -19.87 39.76
C SER A 330 -8.40 -18.35 39.64
N PHE A 331 -9.51 -17.61 39.74
CA PHE A 331 -9.47 -16.14 39.65
C PHE A 331 -8.59 -15.52 40.75
N ASP A 332 -8.49 -16.16 41.92
CA ASP A 332 -7.66 -15.72 43.05
C ASP A 332 -6.18 -16.11 42.91
N ALA A 333 -5.78 -16.83 41.85
CA ALA A 333 -4.40 -17.24 41.65
C ALA A 333 -3.46 -16.03 41.50
N ASN A 334 -2.31 -16.07 42.18
CA ASN A 334 -1.31 -15.02 42.09
C ASN A 334 -0.65 -15.00 40.70
N ILE A 335 -0.16 -13.85 40.26
CA ILE A 335 0.45 -13.70 38.93
C ILE A 335 1.63 -14.65 38.71
N GLN A 336 2.38 -14.98 39.77
CA GLN A 336 3.48 -15.95 39.68
C GLN A 336 3.01 -17.38 39.42
N ASP A 337 1.82 -17.76 39.91
CA ASP A 337 1.25 -19.10 39.71
C ASP A 337 0.83 -19.33 38.26
N LEU A 338 0.46 -18.25 37.54
CA LEU A 338 0.06 -18.32 36.12
C LEU A 338 1.21 -18.75 35.19
N ARG A 339 2.44 -18.84 35.68
CA ARG A 339 3.62 -19.30 34.93
C ARG A 339 3.87 -20.79 35.04
N ASP A 340 3.18 -21.47 35.96
CA ASP A 340 3.36 -22.89 36.25
C ASP A 340 2.12 -23.67 35.79
N PRO A 341 2.20 -24.41 34.67
CA PRO A 341 1.09 -25.19 34.14
C PRO A 341 0.52 -26.22 35.10
N THR A 342 1.33 -26.71 36.05
CA THR A 342 0.89 -27.70 37.04
C THR A 342 -0.10 -27.12 38.05
N LYS A 343 -0.21 -25.79 38.14
CA LYS A 343 -1.17 -25.08 39.00
C LYS A 343 -2.48 -24.73 38.29
N SER A 344 -2.65 -25.12 37.03
CA SER A 344 -3.89 -24.91 36.29
C SER A 344 -5.03 -25.77 36.86
N VAL A 345 -6.25 -25.23 36.84
CA VAL A 345 -7.48 -25.91 37.29
C VAL A 345 -8.25 -26.56 36.15
N GLY A 346 -7.79 -26.38 34.92
CA GLY A 346 -8.36 -26.98 33.70
C GLY A 346 -7.81 -26.32 32.44
N THR A 347 -8.37 -26.67 31.28
CA THR A 347 -7.95 -26.13 29.98
C THR A 347 -9.15 -25.60 29.20
N ALA A 348 -8.89 -24.78 28.18
CA ALA A 348 -9.93 -24.33 27.26
C ALA A 348 -9.43 -24.31 25.80
N LYS A 349 -10.31 -24.65 24.87
CA LYS A 349 -10.06 -24.63 23.43
C LYS A 349 -10.88 -23.53 22.79
N LEU A 350 -10.25 -22.65 22.01
CA LEU A 350 -10.95 -21.59 21.31
C LEU A 350 -11.82 -22.17 20.16
N THR A 351 -13.09 -21.79 20.09
CA THR A 351 -14.04 -22.28 19.08
C THR A 351 -14.44 -21.21 18.07
N ARG A 352 -14.46 -19.95 18.48
CA ARG A 352 -14.79 -18.81 17.61
C ARG A 352 -14.16 -17.52 18.11
N VAL A 353 -13.53 -16.75 17.23
CA VAL A 353 -13.01 -15.41 17.55
C VAL A 353 -14.01 -14.33 17.13
N LEU A 354 -14.30 -13.40 18.02
CA LEU A 354 -15.03 -12.14 17.74
C LEU A 354 -14.05 -10.97 17.87
N PRO A 355 -14.42 -9.73 17.47
CA PRO A 355 -13.50 -8.59 17.49
C PRO A 355 -12.87 -8.35 18.86
N THR A 356 -13.66 -8.30 19.94
CA THR A 356 -13.19 -7.95 21.30
C THR A 356 -13.18 -9.12 22.29
N GLN A 357 -13.78 -10.26 21.95
CA GLN A 357 -13.91 -11.44 22.83
C GLN A 357 -13.91 -12.72 21.99
N SER A 358 -13.72 -13.90 22.59
CA SER A 358 -13.71 -15.17 21.84
C SER A 358 -14.38 -16.29 22.62
N GLN A 359 -15.14 -17.14 21.93
CA GLN A 359 -15.79 -18.31 22.51
C GLN A 359 -14.79 -19.42 22.76
N VAL A 360 -14.97 -20.12 23.88
CA VAL A 360 -14.14 -21.24 24.29
C VAL A 360 -14.97 -22.43 24.74
N ASP A 361 -14.41 -23.63 24.56
CA ASP A 361 -14.88 -24.88 25.13
C ASP A 361 -13.95 -25.25 26.30
N ILE A 362 -14.49 -25.33 27.52
CA ILE A 362 -13.72 -25.60 28.75
C ILE A 362 -13.71 -27.10 29.03
N LYS A 363 -12.53 -27.62 29.40
CA LYS A 363 -12.32 -29.03 29.78
C LYS A 363 -11.54 -29.15 31.08
N ASP A 364 -11.68 -30.30 31.73
CA ASP A 364 -10.93 -30.70 32.91
C ASP A 364 -11.09 -29.81 34.15
N VAL A 365 -12.18 -29.03 34.22
CA VAL A 365 -12.56 -28.23 35.39
C VAL A 365 -13.63 -28.96 36.22
N PRO A 366 -13.34 -29.38 37.47
CA PRO A 366 -14.34 -30.01 38.34
C PRO A 366 -15.46 -29.04 38.74
N ASN A 367 -16.72 -29.49 38.72
CA ASN A 367 -17.90 -28.72 39.15
C ASN A 367 -18.10 -27.37 38.43
N LEU A 368 -17.88 -27.32 37.10
CA LEU A 368 -18.11 -26.12 36.29
C LEU A 368 -19.60 -25.71 36.32
N THR A 369 -19.94 -24.66 37.08
CA THR A 369 -21.29 -24.06 37.12
C THR A 369 -21.34 -22.78 36.29
N ALA A 370 -22.46 -22.54 35.62
CA ALA A 370 -22.68 -21.34 34.79
C ALA A 370 -22.83 -20.05 35.63
N ASP A 371 -23.15 -20.18 36.92
CA ASP A 371 -23.43 -19.05 37.79
C ASP A 371 -22.17 -18.64 38.56
N GLY A 372 -21.63 -17.46 38.23
CA GLY A 372 -20.64 -16.74 39.06
C GLY A 372 -19.18 -17.18 38.96
N THR A 373 -18.85 -18.26 38.25
CA THR A 373 -17.46 -18.76 38.14
C THR A 373 -16.69 -18.05 37.03
N SER A 374 -15.54 -17.45 37.36
CA SER A 374 -14.60 -16.85 36.39
C SER A 374 -13.20 -17.41 36.58
N PHE A 375 -12.40 -17.46 35.50
CA PHE A 375 -11.03 -17.96 35.52
C PHE A 375 -10.05 -16.94 34.94
N LYS A 376 -8.78 -17.05 35.33
CA LYS A 376 -7.66 -16.44 34.59
C LYS A 376 -7.18 -17.44 33.54
N ALA A 377 -6.89 -16.98 32.33
CA ALA A 377 -6.45 -17.82 31.22
C ALA A 377 -5.16 -17.32 30.57
N VAL A 378 -4.28 -18.25 30.22
CA VAL A 378 -3.01 -17.99 29.52
C VAL A 378 -2.99 -18.82 28.24
N ILE A 379 -2.56 -18.21 27.13
CA ILE A 379 -2.37 -18.93 25.85
C ILE A 379 -1.22 -19.92 26.02
N THR A 380 -1.50 -21.18 25.73
CA THR A 380 -0.53 -22.27 25.83
C THR A 380 -0.14 -22.81 24.47
N SER A 381 -0.96 -22.55 23.44
CA SER A 381 -0.69 -23.00 22.07
C SER A 381 -1.42 -22.15 21.04
N LEU A 382 -0.74 -21.79 19.94
CA LEU A 382 -1.32 -21.13 18.76
C LEU A 382 -1.63 -22.16 17.63
N PRO A 383 -2.61 -21.88 16.76
CA PRO A 383 -2.92 -22.74 15.60
C PRO A 383 -1.77 -22.76 14.59
N LEU A 384 -1.42 -23.95 14.09
CA LEU A 384 -0.40 -24.17 13.04
C LEU A 384 -0.98 -25.12 11.96
N PRO A 385 -1.85 -24.65 11.06
CA PRO A 385 -2.52 -25.51 10.09
C PRO A 385 -1.52 -26.13 9.07
N PRO A 386 -1.73 -27.37 8.60
CA PRO A 386 -0.95 -27.94 7.50
C PRO A 386 -1.05 -27.07 6.25
N LEU A 387 0.02 -26.95 5.47
CA LEU A 387 0.09 -26.11 4.28
C LEU A 387 -0.88 -26.61 3.18
N GLY A 388 -1.60 -25.70 2.52
CA GLY A 388 -2.66 -26.04 1.57
C GLY A 388 -2.13 -26.08 0.16
N VAL A 389 -2.39 -27.18 -0.53
CA VAL A 389 -1.94 -27.40 -1.90
C VAL A 389 -3.11 -27.71 -2.80
N HIS A 390 -3.28 -26.92 -3.85
CA HIS A 390 -4.21 -27.25 -4.92
C HIS A 390 -3.53 -28.18 -5.94
N ILE A 391 -4.15 -29.33 -6.23
CA ILE A 391 -3.62 -30.32 -7.17
C ILE A 391 -4.48 -30.29 -8.43
N GLU A 392 -3.88 -29.95 -9.58
CA GLU A 392 -4.59 -29.80 -10.86
C GLU A 392 -3.76 -30.31 -12.05
N GLY A 393 -4.42 -30.64 -13.16
CA GLY A 393 -3.79 -31.08 -14.41
C GLY A 393 -4.22 -32.47 -14.88
N ASP A 394 -3.32 -33.19 -15.55
CA ASP A 394 -3.54 -34.51 -16.14
C ASP A 394 -4.03 -35.52 -15.09
N GLU A 395 -5.14 -36.20 -15.37
CA GLU A 395 -5.84 -37.07 -14.42
C GLU A 395 -4.94 -38.18 -13.84
N GLY A 396 -4.03 -38.74 -14.64
CA GLY A 396 -3.09 -39.76 -14.21
C GLY A 396 -2.11 -39.27 -13.14
N GLY A 397 -1.55 -38.07 -13.31
CA GLY A 397 -0.64 -37.48 -12.33
C GLY A 397 -1.37 -37.03 -11.06
N VAL A 398 -2.54 -36.40 -11.21
CA VAL A 398 -3.37 -35.94 -10.09
C VAL A 398 -3.78 -37.11 -9.18
N THR A 399 -4.19 -38.24 -9.77
CA THR A 399 -4.59 -39.43 -9.00
C THR A 399 -3.44 -39.99 -8.16
N LEU A 400 -2.26 -40.12 -8.74
CA LEU A 400 -1.07 -40.61 -8.04
C LEU A 400 -0.62 -39.64 -6.93
N ALA A 401 -0.68 -38.33 -7.18
CA ALA A 401 -0.35 -37.31 -6.20
C ALA A 401 -1.29 -37.36 -4.98
N ARG A 402 -2.61 -37.48 -5.18
CA ARG A 402 -3.60 -37.62 -4.10
C ARG A 402 -3.37 -38.89 -3.27
N GLN A 403 -3.07 -40.01 -3.93
CA GLN A 403 -2.74 -41.27 -3.24
C GLN A 403 -1.46 -41.15 -2.39
N ALA A 404 -0.43 -40.49 -2.94
CA ALA A 404 0.80 -40.22 -2.21
C ALA A 404 0.55 -39.30 -1.00
N LEU A 405 -0.28 -38.26 -1.14
CA LEU A 405 -0.62 -37.35 -0.05
C LEU A 405 -1.39 -38.04 1.08
N ALA A 406 -2.34 -38.91 0.74
CA ALA A 406 -3.16 -39.64 1.71
C ALA A 406 -2.34 -40.61 2.59
N THR A 407 -1.14 -40.99 2.16
CA THR A 407 -0.26 -41.96 2.82
C THR A 407 1.11 -41.40 3.21
N ALA A 408 1.29 -40.08 3.13
CA ALA A 408 2.57 -39.41 3.38
C ALA A 408 2.95 -39.33 4.88
N GLY A 409 1.97 -39.45 5.78
CA GLY A 409 2.18 -39.47 7.22
C GLY A 409 2.68 -40.82 7.75
N LEU A 410 2.97 -40.86 9.06
CA LEU A 410 3.37 -42.09 9.75
C LEU A 410 2.26 -43.15 9.70
N ASP A 411 2.66 -44.42 9.61
CA ASP A 411 1.77 -45.59 9.54
C ASP A 411 0.69 -45.54 8.44
N GLY A 412 0.95 -44.82 7.35
CA GLY A 412 0.02 -44.68 6.22
C GLY A 412 -1.13 -43.69 6.48
N LYS A 413 -0.99 -42.80 7.48
CA LYS A 413 -1.91 -41.68 7.73
C LYS A 413 -1.64 -40.51 6.77
N VAL A 414 -2.54 -39.53 6.77
CA VAL A 414 -2.38 -38.28 6.01
C VAL A 414 -1.17 -37.46 6.50
N SER A 415 -0.59 -36.64 5.61
CA SER A 415 0.52 -35.76 5.97
C SER A 415 0.11 -34.78 7.09
N PRO A 416 0.95 -34.57 8.12
CA PRO A 416 0.74 -33.51 9.11
C PRO A 416 1.23 -32.14 8.61
N TYR A 417 1.90 -32.09 7.45
CA TYR A 417 2.54 -30.88 6.92
C TYR A 417 1.79 -30.27 5.73
N VAL A 418 1.05 -31.09 4.99
CA VAL A 418 0.40 -30.69 3.74
C VAL A 418 -1.02 -31.23 3.70
N ARG A 419 -1.97 -30.41 3.25
CA ARG A 419 -3.37 -30.80 2.98
C ARG A 419 -3.76 -30.41 1.55
N GLU A 420 -4.70 -31.13 0.96
CA GLU A 420 -5.28 -30.72 -0.32
C GLU A 420 -6.28 -29.58 -0.12
N GLU A 421 -6.14 -28.51 -0.89
CA GLU A 421 -7.08 -27.38 -0.95
C GLU A 421 -7.80 -27.36 -2.30
N LYS A 422 -9.13 -27.25 -2.26
CA LYS A 422 -9.97 -27.33 -3.46
C LYS A 422 -10.04 -26.02 -4.22
N GLU A 423 -9.98 -24.90 -3.50
CA GLU A 423 -10.04 -23.57 -4.10
C GLU A 423 -8.64 -23.00 -4.32
N VAL A 424 -8.27 -22.72 -5.58
CA VAL A 424 -6.96 -22.13 -5.91
C VAL A 424 -6.67 -20.85 -5.11
N GLY A 425 -7.69 -20.01 -4.91
CA GLY A 425 -7.55 -18.75 -4.16
C GLY A 425 -7.31 -18.90 -2.65
N LYS A 426 -7.48 -20.10 -2.10
CA LYS A 426 -7.20 -20.42 -0.69
C LYS A 426 -5.96 -21.30 -0.50
N ALA A 427 -5.41 -21.83 -1.59
CA ALA A 427 -4.21 -22.66 -1.55
C ALA A 427 -2.97 -21.79 -1.40
N GLU A 428 -2.01 -22.23 -0.60
CA GLU A 428 -0.71 -21.58 -0.47
C GLU A 428 0.23 -21.97 -1.62
N PHE A 429 0.12 -23.19 -2.16
CA PHE A 429 0.87 -23.66 -3.34
C PHE A 429 -0.02 -24.48 -4.30
N ARG A 430 0.47 -24.66 -5.53
CA ARG A 430 -0.14 -25.55 -6.53
C ARG A 430 0.82 -26.67 -6.92
N LEU A 431 0.28 -27.87 -7.11
CA LEU A 431 0.94 -28.99 -7.76
C LEU A 431 0.29 -29.21 -9.12
N LEU A 432 0.96 -28.74 -10.17
CA LEU A 432 0.55 -28.84 -11.56
C LEU A 432 1.07 -30.17 -12.14
N CYS A 433 0.16 -31.03 -12.57
CA CYS A 433 0.45 -32.25 -13.31
C CYS A 433 0.26 -31.97 -14.80
N ARG A 434 1.31 -31.63 -15.56
CA ARG A 434 1.16 -31.36 -17.01
C ARG A 434 2.29 -32.00 -17.79
N HIS A 435 1.99 -32.49 -18.99
CA HIS A 435 2.97 -33.03 -19.93
C HIS A 435 3.86 -34.15 -19.33
N GLN A 436 3.28 -35.07 -18.55
CA GLN A 436 4.04 -36.10 -17.82
C GLN A 436 5.02 -35.54 -16.79
N GLN A 437 4.75 -34.38 -16.18
CA GLN A 437 5.62 -33.76 -15.19
C GLN A 437 4.85 -33.26 -13.98
N TYR A 438 5.47 -33.32 -12.80
CA TYR A 438 5.00 -32.65 -11.59
C TYR A 438 5.74 -31.32 -11.40
N LEU A 439 4.98 -30.23 -11.28
CA LEU A 439 5.47 -28.86 -11.15
C LEU A 439 4.85 -28.22 -9.90
N ILE A 440 5.70 -27.77 -8.97
CA ILE A 440 5.25 -27.01 -7.79
C ILE A 440 5.36 -25.52 -8.10
N SER A 441 4.25 -24.78 -8.00
CA SER A 441 4.18 -23.35 -8.31
C SER A 441 3.37 -22.57 -7.27
N ARG A 442 3.40 -21.24 -7.33
CA ARG A 442 2.54 -20.38 -6.50
C ARG A 442 1.11 -20.33 -7.09
N PRO A 443 0.10 -19.87 -6.32
CA PRO A 443 -1.27 -19.74 -6.83
C PRO A 443 -1.42 -18.71 -7.95
N THR A 444 -0.54 -17.70 -7.97
CA THR A 444 -0.63 -16.52 -8.84
C THR A 444 0.01 -16.69 -10.21
N ASP A 445 0.89 -17.69 -10.38
CA ASP A 445 1.59 -17.94 -11.64
C ASP A 445 2.06 -19.40 -11.75
N ASP A 446 2.32 -19.87 -12.97
CA ASP A 446 2.77 -21.24 -13.25
C ASP A 446 4.31 -21.40 -13.12
N ARG A 447 5.02 -20.48 -12.46
CA ARG A 447 6.50 -20.57 -12.37
C ARG A 447 6.92 -21.69 -11.41
N PRO A 448 7.87 -22.55 -11.79
CA PRO A 448 8.41 -23.56 -10.90
C PRO A 448 9.11 -22.93 -9.70
N LEU A 449 8.66 -23.31 -8.50
CA LEU A 449 9.38 -23.04 -7.24
C LEU A 449 10.64 -23.91 -7.12
N VAL A 450 10.57 -25.13 -7.63
CA VAL A 450 11.65 -26.13 -7.59
C VAL A 450 11.74 -26.84 -8.94
N ALA A 451 12.86 -27.56 -9.19
CA ALA A 451 13.02 -28.35 -10.40
C ALA A 451 11.83 -29.30 -10.60
N GLN A 452 11.38 -29.47 -11.85
CA GLN A 452 10.25 -30.36 -12.18
C GLN A 452 10.62 -31.83 -11.94
N ILE A 453 9.62 -32.70 -11.77
CA ILE A 453 9.81 -34.15 -11.68
C ILE A 453 9.20 -34.80 -12.92
N ASP A 454 10.05 -35.45 -13.72
CA ASP A 454 9.66 -36.07 -14.97
C ASP A 454 9.06 -37.48 -14.77
N GLY A 455 7.91 -37.71 -15.38
CA GLY A 455 7.17 -38.97 -15.44
C GLY A 455 6.12 -39.14 -14.33
N TYR A 456 4.93 -39.60 -14.70
CA TYR A 456 3.92 -40.04 -13.72
C TYR A 456 4.19 -41.46 -13.23
N SER A 457 4.71 -41.59 -12.02
CA SER A 457 4.89 -42.86 -11.31
C SER A 457 4.54 -42.69 -9.81
N PRO A 458 4.21 -43.78 -9.09
CA PRO A 458 3.97 -43.71 -7.65
C PRO A 458 5.16 -43.14 -6.85
N ASP A 459 6.40 -43.43 -7.27
CA ASP A 459 7.60 -42.94 -6.60
C ASP A 459 7.85 -41.45 -6.87
N ASN A 460 7.59 -40.99 -8.10
CA ASN A 460 7.68 -39.56 -8.46
C ASN A 460 6.58 -38.74 -7.77
N ALA A 461 5.36 -39.29 -7.66
CA ALA A 461 4.28 -38.66 -6.89
C ALA A 461 4.66 -38.54 -5.40
N LYS A 462 5.23 -39.59 -4.79
CA LYS A 462 5.78 -39.53 -3.43
C LYS A 462 6.88 -38.49 -3.31
N GLN A 463 7.75 -38.36 -4.30
CA GLN A 463 8.80 -37.34 -4.32
C GLN A 463 8.20 -35.92 -4.39
N ALA A 464 7.17 -35.70 -5.22
CA ALA A 464 6.46 -34.42 -5.30
C ALA A 464 5.86 -34.02 -3.94
N ILE A 465 5.16 -34.95 -3.28
CA ILE A 465 4.60 -34.71 -1.94
C ILE A 465 5.70 -34.48 -0.90
N LYS A 466 6.79 -35.25 -0.92
CA LYS A 466 7.94 -35.02 -0.02
C LYS A 466 8.55 -33.64 -0.19
N ARG A 467 8.63 -33.12 -1.42
CA ARG A 467 9.08 -31.73 -1.68
C ARG A 467 8.10 -30.72 -1.09
N LEU A 468 6.79 -30.94 -1.22
CA LEU A 468 5.78 -30.08 -0.58
C LEU A 468 5.87 -30.11 0.95
N GLU A 469 6.08 -31.28 1.58
CA GLU A 469 6.31 -31.35 3.04
C GLU A 469 7.58 -30.61 3.46
N HIS A 470 8.63 -30.68 2.63
CA HIS A 470 9.88 -29.97 2.86
C HIS A 470 9.69 -28.45 2.78
N ILE A 471 9.02 -27.97 1.73
CA ILE A 471 8.66 -26.57 1.53
C ILE A 471 7.74 -26.08 2.65
N SER A 472 6.77 -26.90 3.09
CA SER A 472 5.85 -26.57 4.18
C SER A 472 6.58 -26.29 5.50
N ARG A 473 7.54 -27.12 5.89
CA ARG A 473 8.35 -26.89 7.09
C ARG A 473 9.17 -25.61 7.00
N TRP A 474 9.79 -25.36 5.85
CA TRP A 474 10.51 -24.11 5.59
C TRP A 474 9.60 -22.89 5.68
N THR A 475 8.43 -22.96 5.03
CA THR A 475 7.43 -21.88 4.99
C THR A 475 6.89 -21.58 6.39
N THR A 476 6.63 -22.63 7.19
CA THR A 476 6.17 -22.51 8.58
C THR A 476 7.17 -21.72 9.44
N ILE A 477 8.48 -21.92 9.24
CA ILE A 477 9.51 -21.18 9.99
C ILE A 477 9.73 -19.78 9.42
N ALA A 478 9.66 -19.62 8.09
CA ALA A 478 9.72 -18.31 7.46
C ALA A 478 8.59 -17.39 7.97
N GLU A 479 7.35 -17.88 7.97
CA GLU A 479 6.15 -17.14 8.40
C GLU A 479 5.96 -17.12 9.93
N LEU A 480 6.92 -17.70 10.68
CA LEU A 480 6.81 -17.85 12.11
C LEU A 480 6.66 -16.49 12.80
N SER A 481 5.57 -16.32 13.53
CA SER A 481 5.31 -15.13 14.33
C SER A 481 4.46 -15.48 15.55
N ASN A 482 4.66 -14.73 16.64
CA ASN A 482 3.81 -14.78 17.81
C ASN A 482 3.18 -13.40 18.06
N PRO A 483 2.00 -13.13 17.49
CA PRO A 483 1.34 -11.83 17.65
C PRO A 483 0.82 -11.59 19.08
N ALA A 484 0.82 -12.62 19.93
CA ALA A 484 0.38 -12.54 21.33
C ALA A 484 1.55 -12.41 22.33
N THR A 485 2.78 -12.19 21.85
CA THR A 485 3.96 -12.05 22.71
C THR A 485 3.92 -10.79 23.57
N LYS A 486 4.54 -10.85 24.75
CA LYS A 486 4.73 -9.72 25.67
C LYS A 486 6.14 -9.13 25.56
N ILE A 487 7.04 -9.76 24.81
CA ILE A 487 8.35 -9.20 24.48
C ILE A 487 8.10 -8.04 23.52
N ILE A 488 8.42 -6.82 23.94
CA ILE A 488 8.23 -5.61 23.13
C ILE A 488 9.24 -5.66 21.97
N ALA A 489 8.76 -5.53 20.73
CA ALA A 489 9.62 -5.65 19.54
C ALA A 489 10.82 -4.68 19.55
N ASN A 490 10.66 -3.48 20.14
CA ASN A 490 11.74 -2.49 20.27
C ASN A 490 12.77 -2.82 21.36
N ASP A 491 12.46 -3.75 22.26
CA ASP A 491 13.37 -4.20 23.32
C ASP A 491 14.39 -5.23 22.82
N VAL A 492 14.23 -5.69 21.58
CA VAL A 492 15.11 -6.63 20.91
C VAL A 492 15.68 -5.93 19.69
N GLU A 493 16.99 -5.92 19.53
CA GLU A 493 17.64 -5.37 18.35
C GLU A 493 18.51 -6.41 17.66
N MET A 494 18.33 -6.48 16.33
CA MET A 494 19.19 -7.20 15.40
C MET A 494 19.77 -6.19 14.42
N LYS A 495 21.10 -6.05 14.38
CA LYS A 495 21.82 -5.08 13.55
C LYS A 495 22.88 -5.77 12.71
N LEU A 496 22.99 -5.38 11.43
CA LEU A 496 24.06 -5.82 10.53
C LEU A 496 25.14 -4.74 10.49
N ILE A 497 26.40 -5.14 10.59
CA ILE A 497 27.56 -4.25 10.58
C ILE A 497 28.39 -4.55 9.34
N PHE A 498 28.61 -3.55 8.49
CA PHE A 498 29.45 -3.63 7.29
C PHE A 498 30.74 -2.83 7.50
N GLU A 499 31.80 -3.12 6.73
CA GLU A 499 33.13 -2.50 6.93
C GLU A 499 33.15 -0.96 6.80
N ASN A 500 32.18 -0.33 6.12
CA ASN A 500 32.19 1.11 5.83
C ASN A 500 30.94 1.91 6.22
N GLU A 501 29.87 1.28 6.73
CA GLU A 501 28.65 1.98 7.19
C GLU A 501 27.95 1.17 8.30
N GLU A 502 27.43 1.86 9.32
CA GLU A 502 26.40 1.27 10.19
C GLU A 502 25.05 1.33 9.46
N SER A 503 24.51 0.18 9.04
CA SER A 503 23.16 0.19 8.48
C SER A 503 22.10 0.18 9.59
N SER A 504 21.06 0.98 9.40
CA SER A 504 19.84 0.99 10.22
C SER A 504 18.94 -0.21 9.91
N GLN A 505 18.02 -0.55 10.83
CA GLN A 505 17.06 -1.67 10.74
C GLN A 505 16.22 -1.64 9.44
N LEU A 506 16.74 -2.22 8.36
CA LEU A 506 16.01 -2.47 7.13
C LEU A 506 15.53 -3.93 7.14
N GLN A 507 14.22 -4.14 7.00
CA GLN A 507 13.62 -5.48 6.93
C GLN A 507 14.05 -6.26 5.67
N GLN A 508 14.48 -5.55 4.62
CA GLN A 508 14.97 -6.12 3.38
C GLN A 508 16.19 -5.34 2.88
N MET A 509 17.22 -6.05 2.44
CA MET A 509 18.44 -5.47 1.87
C MET A 509 18.89 -6.23 0.63
N ARG A 510 19.52 -5.53 -0.31
CA ARG A 510 20.17 -6.15 -1.48
C ARG A 510 21.66 -5.81 -1.43
N LEU A 511 22.52 -6.82 -1.51
CA LEU A 511 23.97 -6.69 -1.40
C LEU A 511 24.61 -7.28 -2.65
N GLN A 512 25.49 -6.53 -3.30
CA GLN A 512 26.09 -6.92 -4.57
C GLN A 512 27.55 -7.33 -4.38
N TYR A 513 27.99 -8.36 -5.13
CA TYR A 513 29.41 -8.68 -5.27
C TYR A 513 30.17 -7.49 -5.89
N THR A 514 31.38 -7.23 -5.38
CA THR A 514 32.26 -6.19 -5.95
C THR A 514 33.36 -6.84 -6.79
N TYR A 515 33.70 -6.26 -7.94
CA TYR A 515 34.79 -6.77 -8.79
C TYR A 515 36.08 -6.02 -8.50
N ARG A 516 37.09 -6.71 -7.93
CA ARG A 516 38.41 -6.12 -7.59
C ARG A 516 39.53 -7.11 -7.93
N ASP A 517 40.63 -6.61 -8.46
CA ASP A 517 41.83 -7.39 -8.80
C ASP A 517 41.55 -8.63 -9.70
N GLY A 518 40.59 -8.51 -10.60
CA GLY A 518 40.22 -9.59 -11.55
C GLY A 518 39.37 -10.71 -10.94
N LYS A 519 38.84 -10.54 -9.72
CA LYS A 519 37.95 -11.51 -9.06
C LYS A 519 36.72 -10.83 -8.46
N TRP A 520 35.62 -11.57 -8.44
CA TRP A 520 34.43 -11.22 -7.68
C TRP A 520 34.70 -11.39 -6.18
N GLN A 521 34.38 -10.38 -5.39
CA GLN A 521 34.46 -10.37 -3.93
C GLN A 521 33.05 -10.40 -3.37
N ASN A 522 32.80 -11.36 -2.49
CA ASN A 522 31.52 -11.56 -1.83
C ASN A 522 31.21 -10.40 -0.86
N PRO A 523 29.94 -10.02 -0.67
CA PRO A 523 29.58 -9.13 0.42
C PRO A 523 29.68 -9.87 1.77
N GLU A 524 30.22 -9.16 2.76
CA GLU A 524 30.42 -9.68 4.12
C GLU A 524 29.80 -8.73 5.15
N PHE A 525 29.29 -9.29 6.25
CA PHE A 525 28.77 -8.50 7.37
C PHE A 525 28.92 -9.23 8.70
N LYS A 526 28.85 -8.50 9.81
CA LYS A 526 28.70 -9.07 11.16
C LYS A 526 27.28 -8.86 11.66
N LEU A 527 26.78 -9.81 12.45
CA LEU A 527 25.45 -9.73 13.03
C LEU A 527 25.54 -9.48 14.53
N LYS A 528 25.02 -8.34 14.98
CA LYS A 528 24.96 -7.94 16.38
C LYS A 528 23.54 -8.07 16.91
N LEU A 529 23.39 -8.71 18.06
CA LEU A 529 22.15 -8.79 18.81
C LEU A 529 22.27 -8.00 20.11
N THR A 530 21.20 -7.31 20.49
CA THR A 530 21.15 -6.53 21.74
C THR A 530 19.85 -6.82 22.48
N ASN A 531 19.96 -7.11 23.79
CA ASN A 531 18.81 -7.14 24.68
C ASN A 531 18.61 -5.77 25.32
N LYS A 532 17.65 -4.99 24.84
CA LYS A 532 17.25 -3.68 25.41
C LYS A 532 16.12 -3.82 26.43
N SER A 533 15.59 -5.02 26.65
CA SER A 533 14.56 -5.27 27.65
C SER A 533 15.11 -5.19 29.07
N GLN A 534 14.21 -5.06 30.05
CA GLN A 534 14.55 -5.12 31.47
C GLN A 534 14.67 -6.55 32.03
N ASN A 535 14.50 -7.58 31.18
CA ASN A 535 14.56 -8.99 31.59
C ASN A 535 15.67 -9.74 30.85
N PRO A 536 16.29 -10.78 31.47
CA PRO A 536 17.16 -11.67 30.71
C PRO A 536 16.34 -12.47 29.70
N LEU A 537 16.83 -12.55 28.47
CA LEU A 537 16.14 -13.22 27.36
C LEU A 537 17.10 -14.18 26.64
N TYR A 538 16.56 -15.23 26.03
CA TYR A 538 17.29 -16.20 25.21
C TYR A 538 17.10 -15.85 23.73
N PHE A 539 18.21 -15.70 23.01
CA PHE A 539 18.25 -15.33 21.59
C PHE A 539 18.71 -16.53 20.78
N GLY A 540 17.96 -16.90 19.74
CA GLY A 540 18.31 -17.93 18.78
C GLY A 540 18.18 -17.41 17.35
N LEU A 541 19.13 -17.76 16.50
CA LEU A 541 19.16 -17.33 15.10
C LEU A 541 19.11 -18.53 14.17
N VAL A 542 18.34 -18.41 13.09
CA VAL A 542 18.33 -19.37 11.99
C VAL A 542 18.41 -18.65 10.64
N ASN A 543 19.17 -19.22 9.70
CA ASN A 543 19.20 -18.78 8.30
C ASN A 543 18.33 -19.72 7.46
N LEU A 544 17.38 -19.15 6.75
CA LEU A 544 16.54 -19.83 5.77
C LEU A 544 16.97 -19.40 4.36
N SER A 545 17.53 -20.32 3.59
CA SER A 545 18.01 -20.03 2.23
C SER A 545 16.98 -20.37 1.15
N ASP A 546 17.11 -19.77 -0.03
CA ASP A 546 16.29 -20.06 -1.22
C ASP A 546 16.35 -21.54 -1.70
N SER A 547 17.30 -22.33 -1.21
CA SER A 547 17.36 -23.79 -1.44
C SER A 547 16.42 -24.62 -0.56
N PHE A 548 15.53 -23.96 0.19
CA PHE A 548 14.67 -24.53 1.24
C PHE A 548 15.43 -25.17 2.42
N ALA A 549 16.72 -24.84 2.60
CA ALA A 549 17.50 -25.24 3.76
C ALA A 549 17.28 -24.28 4.95
N ILE A 550 17.34 -24.82 6.16
CA ILE A 550 17.36 -24.08 7.42
C ILE A 550 18.63 -24.46 8.18
N SER A 551 19.43 -23.46 8.56
CA SER A 551 20.67 -23.66 9.32
C SER A 551 20.69 -22.78 10.56
N ALA A 552 21.32 -23.24 11.64
CA ALA A 552 21.44 -22.51 12.90
C ALA A 552 22.91 -22.45 13.38
N PRO A 553 23.87 -21.96 12.57
CA PRO A 553 25.30 -22.01 12.90
C PRO A 553 25.74 -20.94 13.92
N PHE A 554 24.84 -20.06 14.36
CA PHE A 554 25.19 -18.81 15.03
C PHE A 554 25.62 -18.95 16.50
N PHE A 555 25.13 -19.99 17.19
CA PHE A 555 25.41 -20.24 18.60
C PHE A 555 25.60 -21.74 18.85
N GLU A 556 26.67 -22.14 19.55
CA GLU A 556 26.97 -23.57 19.82
C GLU A 556 25.83 -24.27 20.58
N ALA A 557 25.24 -23.61 21.57
CA ALA A 557 24.12 -24.11 22.35
C ALA A 557 22.75 -23.98 21.64
N GLY A 558 22.71 -23.43 20.43
CA GLY A 558 21.47 -23.16 19.68
C GLY A 558 20.73 -21.89 20.10
N SER A 559 20.92 -21.43 21.34
CA SER A 559 20.56 -20.08 21.78
C SER A 559 21.60 -19.53 22.75
N ILE A 560 21.54 -18.22 23.01
CA ILE A 560 22.37 -17.53 23.99
C ILE A 560 21.50 -16.69 24.92
N ARG A 561 21.80 -16.70 26.21
CA ARG A 561 21.10 -15.88 27.21
C ARG A 561 21.79 -14.52 27.35
N LEU A 562 21.07 -13.44 27.07
CA LEU A 562 21.55 -12.07 27.21
C LEU A 562 20.87 -11.37 28.39
N GLN A 563 21.65 -10.72 29.25
CA GLN A 563 21.15 -9.86 30.32
C GLN A 563 20.63 -8.52 29.76
N PRO A 564 19.83 -7.76 30.54
CA PRO A 564 19.44 -6.39 30.18
C PRO A 564 20.65 -5.51 29.82
N GLY A 565 20.61 -4.90 28.64
CA GLY A 565 21.68 -4.07 28.09
C GLY A 565 22.86 -4.84 27.48
N GLU A 566 22.87 -6.17 27.52
CA GLU A 566 23.95 -6.98 26.96
C GLU A 566 23.84 -7.08 25.43
N GLU A 567 25.01 -7.10 24.79
CA GLU A 567 25.18 -7.20 23.34
C GLU A 567 26.07 -8.40 23.01
N VAL A 568 25.78 -9.07 21.90
CA VAL A 568 26.63 -10.14 21.40
C VAL A 568 26.74 -10.11 19.89
N LEU A 569 27.92 -10.48 19.38
CA LEU A 569 28.10 -10.78 17.95
C LEU A 569 27.86 -12.27 17.73
N ALA A 570 27.02 -12.61 16.76
CA ALA A 570 26.81 -14.00 16.36
C ALA A 570 28.11 -14.60 15.78
N LEU A 571 28.23 -15.94 15.85
CA LEU A 571 29.37 -16.68 15.28
C LEU A 571 30.73 -16.16 15.80
N ASP A 572 30.79 -15.83 17.09
CA ASP A 572 31.97 -15.29 17.79
C ASP A 572 32.59 -14.03 17.16
N GLY A 573 31.80 -13.26 16.39
CA GLY A 573 32.24 -12.03 15.74
C GLY A 573 32.99 -12.23 14.43
N GLU A 574 32.97 -13.43 13.86
CA GLU A 574 33.42 -13.72 12.50
C GLU A 574 32.51 -13.05 11.45
N ASN A 575 33.05 -12.81 10.26
CA ASN A 575 32.27 -12.28 9.14
C ASN A 575 31.36 -13.37 8.55
N LEU A 576 30.08 -13.04 8.36
CA LEU A 576 29.17 -13.83 7.57
C LEU A 576 29.33 -13.47 6.10
N ILE A 577 29.63 -14.48 5.29
CA ILE A 577 29.83 -14.36 3.85
C ILE A 577 28.51 -14.71 3.15
N LEU A 578 28.08 -13.83 2.26
CA LEU A 578 26.91 -14.05 1.40
C LEU A 578 27.34 -14.54 0.04
N GLU A 579 26.74 -15.64 -0.43
CA GLU A 579 27.13 -16.25 -1.69
C GLU A 579 25.94 -16.60 -2.58
N VAL A 580 26.10 -16.41 -3.89
CA VAL A 580 25.26 -17.06 -4.90
C VAL A 580 25.96 -18.37 -5.29
N PRO A 581 25.37 -19.55 -5.03
CA PRO A 581 26.00 -20.84 -5.31
C PRO A 581 26.44 -20.98 -6.77
N ASP A 582 27.66 -21.49 -7.01
CA ASP A 582 28.25 -21.59 -8.36
C ASP A 582 27.38 -22.44 -9.31
N GLU A 583 26.72 -23.49 -8.82
CA GLU A 583 25.84 -24.32 -9.65
C GLU A 583 24.62 -23.54 -10.13
N LEU A 584 24.11 -22.58 -9.33
CA LEU A 584 22.99 -21.72 -9.72
C LEU A 584 23.47 -20.56 -10.60
N TRP A 585 24.61 -19.96 -10.27
CA TRP A 585 25.20 -18.86 -11.05
C TRP A 585 25.54 -19.27 -12.48
N SER A 586 26.12 -20.46 -12.65
CA SER A 586 26.38 -21.04 -13.98
C SER A 586 25.12 -21.36 -14.80
N GLN A 587 23.96 -21.48 -14.15
CA GLN A 587 22.65 -21.62 -14.79
C GLN A 587 22.01 -20.25 -15.12
N GLY A 588 22.71 -19.14 -14.84
CA GLY A 588 22.24 -17.77 -15.08
C GLY A 588 21.47 -17.15 -13.93
N ILE A 589 21.44 -17.79 -12.75
CA ILE A 589 20.80 -17.22 -11.54
C ILE A 589 21.79 -16.26 -10.89
N THR A 590 21.51 -14.96 -10.97
CA THR A 590 22.40 -13.91 -10.44
C THR A 590 21.98 -13.40 -9.07
N GLU A 591 20.84 -13.87 -8.55
CA GLU A 591 20.29 -13.45 -7.26
C GLU A 591 20.02 -14.65 -6.36
N TYR A 592 20.32 -14.52 -5.08
CA TYR A 592 20.05 -15.55 -4.08
C TYR A 592 19.57 -14.89 -2.79
N LYS A 593 18.42 -15.34 -2.27
CA LYS A 593 17.82 -14.77 -1.05
C LYS A 593 18.03 -15.68 0.16
N ASP A 594 18.35 -15.01 1.27
CA ASP A 594 18.48 -15.58 2.60
C ASP A 594 17.58 -14.80 3.56
N ILE A 595 16.91 -15.50 4.48
CA ILE A 595 16.13 -14.90 5.57
C ILE A 595 16.81 -15.27 6.88
N ILE A 596 17.33 -14.27 7.57
CA ILE A 596 17.84 -14.43 8.93
C ILE A 596 16.67 -14.19 9.88
N LYS A 597 16.23 -15.26 10.55
CA LYS A 597 15.16 -15.21 11.55
C LYS A 597 15.79 -15.21 12.94
N LEU A 598 15.47 -14.18 13.71
CA LEU A 598 15.72 -14.10 15.14
C LEU A 598 14.48 -14.59 15.89
N ILE A 599 14.68 -15.53 16.81
CA ILE A 599 13.68 -16.00 17.77
C ILE A 599 14.19 -15.60 19.15
N VAL A 600 13.38 -14.90 19.94
CA VAL A 600 13.71 -14.49 21.31
C VAL A 600 12.68 -15.08 22.25
N SER A 601 13.12 -15.67 23.36
CA SER A 601 12.27 -16.35 24.34
C SER A 601 12.64 -15.97 25.76
N ASN A 602 11.68 -15.97 26.67
CA ASN A 602 11.93 -15.82 28.11
C ASN A 602 12.47 -17.10 28.78
N GLU A 603 12.37 -18.25 28.11
CA GLU A 603 12.89 -19.54 28.54
C GLU A 603 13.89 -20.09 27.50
N GLU A 604 14.79 -20.95 27.96
CA GLU A 604 15.83 -21.57 27.13
C GLU A 604 15.22 -22.47 26.05
N PHE A 605 15.73 -22.36 24.82
CA PHE A 605 15.35 -23.21 23.70
C PHE A 605 16.55 -23.50 22.80
N ASP A 606 16.48 -24.55 21.99
CA ASP A 606 17.55 -24.91 21.05
C ASP A 606 17.10 -24.67 19.60
N ALA A 607 17.58 -23.58 18.98
CA ALA A 607 17.27 -23.25 17.58
C ALA A 607 17.78 -24.27 16.57
N LYS A 608 18.77 -25.12 16.92
CA LYS A 608 19.26 -26.18 16.04
C LYS A 608 18.18 -27.22 15.76
N LEU A 609 17.14 -27.28 16.59
CA LEU A 609 15.99 -28.14 16.34
C LEU A 609 15.16 -27.70 15.11
N LEU A 610 15.37 -26.50 14.58
CA LEU A 610 14.73 -26.03 13.35
C LEU A 610 15.51 -26.43 12.08
N THR A 611 16.71 -27.00 12.23
CA THR A 611 17.59 -27.25 11.09
C THR A 611 17.01 -28.27 10.11
N GLN A 612 17.21 -27.97 8.83
CA GLN A 612 16.74 -28.77 7.71
C GLN A 612 17.78 -28.68 6.59
N ASN A 613 18.21 -29.83 6.07
CA ASN A 613 19.10 -29.88 4.91
C ASN A 613 18.42 -29.29 3.67
N LYS A 614 19.20 -28.90 2.66
CA LYS A 614 18.68 -28.46 1.35
C LYS A 614 17.71 -29.49 0.74
N LEU A 615 16.81 -29.00 -0.11
CA LEU A 615 15.83 -29.82 -0.82
C LEU A 615 16.49 -31.05 -1.49
N ASP A 616 15.80 -32.19 -1.44
CA ASP A 616 16.22 -33.49 -2.00
C ASP A 616 17.45 -34.17 -1.37
N ALA A 617 17.99 -33.66 -0.25
CA ALA A 617 19.04 -34.37 0.49
C ALA A 617 18.54 -35.71 1.12
N PRO A 618 19.41 -36.73 1.29
CA PRO A 618 19.02 -38.01 1.91
C PRO A 618 18.39 -37.84 3.29
N ARG A 619 17.19 -38.42 3.49
CA ARG A 619 16.40 -38.27 4.72
C ARG A 619 16.74 -39.38 5.73
N PRO A 620 16.98 -39.07 7.02
CA PRO A 620 16.97 -40.07 8.08
C PRO A 620 15.53 -40.58 8.35
N PRO A 621 15.33 -41.85 8.77
CA PRO A 621 13.99 -42.42 8.94
C PRO A 621 13.17 -41.75 10.05
N ALA A 622 11.89 -41.49 9.78
CA ALA A 622 10.96 -40.85 10.71
C ALA A 622 10.49 -41.84 11.79
N THR A 623 10.68 -41.51 13.07
CA THR A 623 10.13 -42.28 14.20
C THR A 623 9.81 -41.39 15.41
N ARG A 624 8.57 -40.85 15.50
CA ARG A 624 7.75 -40.68 16.74
C ARG A 624 6.45 -39.89 16.55
N ASP A 625 5.54 -40.10 17.51
CA ASP A 625 4.17 -39.56 17.64
C ASP A 625 4.13 -38.14 18.24
N LEU A 626 3.13 -37.34 17.86
CA LEU A 626 2.98 -35.89 18.13
C LEU A 626 2.28 -35.55 19.46
N GLU A 627 1.89 -36.54 20.26
CA GLU A 627 0.97 -36.36 21.40
C GLU A 627 1.69 -36.18 22.75
N SER A 628 2.29 -35.01 22.99
CA SER A 628 2.70 -34.61 24.34
C SER A 628 1.90 -33.40 24.81
N ALA A 629 0.87 -33.62 25.63
CA ALA A 629 -0.04 -32.59 26.15
C ALA A 629 0.62 -31.51 27.04
N ASN A 630 1.90 -31.68 27.43
CA ASN A 630 2.60 -30.81 28.37
C ASN A 630 3.79 -30.06 27.73
N GLN A 631 3.65 -29.55 26.49
CA GLN A 631 4.70 -28.79 25.82
C GLN A 631 4.33 -27.31 25.65
N SER A 632 5.35 -26.46 25.70
CA SER A 632 5.27 -25.01 25.45
C SER A 632 4.90 -24.71 23.98
N SER A 633 4.49 -23.48 23.66
CA SER A 633 4.07 -23.12 22.29
C SER A 633 5.20 -23.27 21.28
N LEU A 634 6.39 -22.79 21.64
CA LEU A 634 7.60 -22.91 20.83
C LEU A 634 8.05 -24.38 20.75
N ASP A 635 8.06 -25.13 21.85
CA ASP A 635 8.46 -26.55 21.83
C ASP A 635 7.60 -27.39 20.90
N ARG A 636 6.28 -27.15 20.87
CA ARG A 636 5.37 -27.87 19.99
C ARG A 636 5.62 -27.53 18.51
N LEU A 637 5.93 -26.27 18.21
CA LEU A 637 6.38 -25.86 16.88
C LEU A 637 7.69 -26.57 16.51
N MET A 638 8.71 -26.52 17.37
CA MET A 638 10.00 -27.18 17.13
C MET A 638 9.82 -28.69 16.87
N ASN A 639 8.90 -29.34 17.58
CA ASN A 639 8.64 -30.76 17.41
C ASN A 639 7.90 -31.10 16.11
N ARG A 640 7.15 -30.16 15.52
CA ARG A 640 6.57 -30.33 14.18
C ARG A 640 7.64 -30.25 13.08
N THR A 641 8.72 -29.48 13.24
CA THR A 641 9.72 -29.34 12.17
C THR A 641 10.80 -30.43 12.15
N GLN A 642 10.87 -31.27 13.19
CA GLN A 642 11.97 -32.20 13.46
C GLN A 642 11.87 -33.60 12.79
N ASN A 643 13.05 -34.20 12.53
CA ASN A 643 13.24 -35.66 12.37
C ASN A 643 14.18 -36.18 13.50
N ARG A 644 13.62 -36.37 14.71
CA ARG A 644 14.09 -37.18 15.88
C ARG A 644 15.37 -36.79 16.67
N GLU A 645 15.22 -36.69 18.01
CA GLU A 645 16.11 -37.26 19.07
C GLU A 645 15.32 -37.60 20.36
N ILE A 646 15.91 -38.38 21.28
CA ILE A 646 15.36 -38.68 22.62
C ILE A 646 15.42 -37.41 23.47
N LYS A 647 14.29 -36.85 23.88
CA LYS A 647 14.23 -35.70 24.78
C LYS A 647 13.95 -36.12 26.22
N ALA A 648 14.60 -35.44 27.17
CA ALA A 648 14.22 -35.48 28.58
C ALA A 648 12.83 -34.87 28.77
N LYS A 649 12.06 -35.36 29.73
CA LYS A 649 10.76 -34.81 30.11
C LYS A 649 11.02 -33.45 30.78
N SER A 650 10.98 -32.35 30.03
CA SER A 650 11.07 -31.01 30.61
C SER A 650 9.85 -30.77 31.50
N ALA A 651 10.07 -30.12 32.65
CA ALA A 651 8.97 -29.58 33.44
C ALA A 651 8.37 -28.42 32.62
N ALA A 652 7.15 -28.60 32.13
CA ALA A 652 6.47 -27.62 31.28
C ALA A 652 6.38 -26.28 32.02
N LYS A 653 6.88 -25.21 31.40
CA LYS A 653 6.58 -23.83 31.76
C LYS A 653 5.93 -23.16 30.55
N TYR A 654 5.16 -22.10 30.77
CA TYR A 654 4.67 -21.28 29.66
C TYR A 654 5.78 -20.36 29.16
N ASP A 655 6.12 -20.52 27.89
CA ASP A 655 7.08 -19.71 27.17
C ASP A 655 6.39 -18.49 26.53
N ASP A 656 7.03 -17.34 26.62
CA ASP A 656 6.69 -16.18 25.82
C ASP A 656 7.85 -15.91 24.88
N TRP A 657 7.55 -15.88 23.58
CA TRP A 657 8.56 -15.80 22.55
C TRP A 657 8.14 -14.84 21.44
N PHE A 658 9.12 -14.17 20.85
CA PHE A 658 9.00 -13.18 19.79
C PHE A 658 9.85 -13.64 18.60
N ALA A 659 9.48 -13.23 17.39
CA ALA A 659 10.31 -13.45 16.22
C ALA A 659 10.40 -12.21 15.33
N GLN A 660 11.61 -11.95 14.82
CA GLN A 660 11.94 -10.89 13.88
C GLN A 660 12.74 -11.47 12.72
N GLU A 661 12.71 -10.83 11.56
CA GLU A 661 13.47 -11.28 10.40
C GLU A 661 14.10 -10.15 9.61
N ILE A 662 15.18 -10.50 8.91
CA ILE A 662 15.80 -9.66 7.88
C ILE A 662 15.97 -10.52 6.64
N THR A 663 15.44 -10.03 5.52
CA THR A 663 15.66 -10.62 4.20
C THR A 663 16.88 -9.98 3.56
N ILE A 664 17.80 -10.80 3.07
CA ILE A 664 18.98 -10.36 2.32
C ILE A 664 18.91 -10.97 0.93
N THR A 665 19.07 -10.17 -0.11
CA THR A 665 19.22 -10.62 -1.49
C THR A 665 20.64 -10.36 -1.96
N THR A 666 21.39 -11.42 -2.19
CA THR A 666 22.76 -11.37 -2.68
C THR A 666 22.74 -11.34 -4.20
N ILE A 667 23.44 -10.38 -4.82
CA ILE A 667 23.49 -10.19 -6.27
C ILE A 667 24.90 -10.44 -6.78
N ARG A 668 25.07 -11.49 -7.59
CA ARG A 668 26.31 -11.80 -8.32
C ARG A 668 26.11 -11.61 -9.82
N PRO A 669 26.55 -10.48 -10.42
CA PRO A 669 26.42 -10.26 -11.85
C PRO A 669 27.11 -11.34 -12.69
N LEU A 670 26.68 -11.52 -13.94
CA LEU A 670 27.42 -12.32 -14.92
C LEU A 670 28.68 -11.58 -15.40
N ASP A 671 29.65 -12.35 -15.86
CA ASP A 671 30.86 -11.80 -16.47
C ASP A 671 30.54 -11.04 -17.77
N SER A 672 31.21 -9.92 -17.98
CA SER A 672 31.04 -9.11 -19.18
C SER A 672 31.74 -9.74 -20.37
N THR A 673 31.05 -9.79 -21.51
CA THR A 673 31.56 -10.33 -22.77
C THR A 673 31.76 -9.19 -23.78
N PRO A 674 32.94 -9.04 -24.40
CA PRO A 674 33.17 -7.98 -25.38
C PRO A 674 32.30 -8.19 -26.63
N VAL A 675 31.74 -7.09 -27.15
CA VAL A 675 31.05 -7.10 -28.44
C VAL A 675 32.07 -7.40 -29.53
N SER A 676 31.82 -8.45 -30.32
CA SER A 676 32.74 -8.94 -31.33
C SER A 676 32.36 -8.44 -32.73
N GLN A 677 33.38 -8.16 -33.55
CA GLN A 677 33.22 -7.79 -34.96
C GLN A 677 33.22 -9.02 -35.90
N THR A 678 33.66 -10.19 -35.41
CA THR A 678 33.96 -11.35 -36.29
C THR A 678 33.18 -12.62 -35.93
N GLU A 679 32.76 -12.77 -34.68
CA GLU A 679 32.06 -13.97 -34.22
C GLU A 679 30.92 -13.65 -33.24
N GLN A 680 29.85 -14.44 -33.28
CA GLN A 680 28.76 -14.33 -32.31
C GLN A 680 29.25 -14.75 -30.92
N LYS A 681 28.74 -14.10 -29.87
CA LYS A 681 29.12 -14.36 -28.47
C LYS A 681 27.93 -14.84 -27.66
N LEU A 682 28.15 -15.82 -26.78
CA LEU A 682 27.13 -16.28 -25.84
C LEU A 682 27.11 -15.34 -24.62
N LEU A 683 25.97 -14.74 -24.30
CA LEU A 683 25.82 -13.90 -23.10
C LEU A 683 25.24 -14.67 -21.90
N GLY A 684 24.53 -15.76 -22.17
CA GLY A 684 23.87 -16.60 -21.18
C GLY A 684 23.19 -17.79 -21.86
N VAL A 685 22.61 -18.70 -21.07
CA VAL A 685 21.88 -19.85 -21.60
C VAL A 685 20.75 -19.37 -22.52
N GLY A 686 20.80 -19.76 -23.80
CA GLY A 686 19.78 -19.38 -24.78
C GLY A 686 19.90 -17.97 -25.38
N VAL A 687 20.90 -17.16 -25.03
CA VAL A 687 21.07 -15.79 -25.57
C VAL A 687 22.42 -15.60 -26.26
N LYS A 688 22.37 -15.29 -27.55
CA LYS A 688 23.55 -15.01 -28.37
C LYS A 688 23.55 -13.58 -28.86
N LEU A 689 24.62 -12.84 -28.56
CA LEU A 689 24.92 -11.55 -29.13
C LEU A 689 25.52 -11.73 -30.53
N GLN A 690 24.90 -11.10 -31.53
CA GLN A 690 25.39 -11.09 -32.90
C GLN A 690 26.59 -10.16 -33.06
N VAL A 691 27.33 -10.34 -34.15
CA VAL A 691 28.44 -9.44 -34.50
C VAL A 691 27.93 -8.03 -34.78
N HIS A 692 28.68 -7.01 -34.36
CA HIS A 692 28.41 -5.62 -34.73
C HIS A 692 29.66 -5.01 -35.39
N PRO A 693 29.54 -4.33 -36.55
CA PRO A 693 30.70 -3.92 -37.33
C PRO A 693 31.61 -2.90 -36.62
N SER A 694 31.04 -2.02 -35.79
CA SER A 694 31.76 -0.86 -35.25
C SER A 694 31.57 -0.61 -33.75
N LEU A 695 30.76 -1.41 -33.05
CA LEU A 695 30.45 -1.14 -31.64
C LEU A 695 31.54 -1.76 -30.77
N VAL A 696 32.18 -0.93 -29.96
CA VAL A 696 33.16 -1.37 -28.95
C VAL A 696 32.57 -1.10 -27.57
N ALA A 697 32.18 -2.18 -26.89
CA ALA A 697 31.61 -2.21 -25.54
C ALA A 697 31.78 -3.62 -24.97
N ASN A 698 31.54 -3.82 -23.66
CA ASN A 698 31.24 -5.14 -23.12
C ASN A 698 29.76 -5.24 -22.75
N ALA A 699 29.21 -6.42 -22.97
CA ALA A 699 27.81 -6.74 -22.76
C ALA A 699 27.65 -7.83 -21.69
N ARG A 700 26.64 -7.69 -20.84
CA ARG A 700 26.19 -8.75 -19.93
C ARG A 700 24.68 -8.70 -19.75
N LEU A 701 24.09 -9.83 -19.36
CA LEU A 701 22.71 -9.86 -18.90
C LEU A 701 22.63 -9.61 -17.40
N THR A 702 21.61 -8.88 -16.96
CA THR A 702 21.33 -8.57 -15.56
C THR A 702 19.82 -8.54 -15.30
N THR A 703 19.43 -8.33 -14.06
CA THR A 703 18.03 -8.32 -13.59
C THR A 703 17.52 -6.89 -13.40
N THR A 704 16.19 -6.72 -13.41
CA THR A 704 15.56 -5.42 -13.12
C THR A 704 15.43 -5.23 -11.60
N PRO A 705 15.82 -4.06 -11.04
CA PRO A 705 15.60 -3.76 -9.63
C PRO A 705 14.11 -3.73 -9.26
N GLN A 706 13.73 -4.38 -8.15
CA GLN A 706 12.32 -4.50 -7.74
C GLN A 706 11.78 -3.34 -6.88
N VAL A 707 12.64 -2.49 -6.29
CA VAL A 707 12.23 -1.42 -5.35
C VAL A 707 12.98 -0.11 -5.61
N SER A 708 12.32 1.04 -5.41
CA SER A 708 12.84 2.39 -5.70
C SER A 708 13.83 2.94 -4.68
N ARG A 709 13.94 2.28 -3.52
CA ARG A 709 14.84 2.67 -2.43
C ARG A 709 16.28 2.20 -2.62
N ASP A 710 16.55 1.41 -3.67
CA ASP A 710 17.89 1.05 -4.08
C ASP A 710 18.63 2.33 -4.52
N LEU A 711 19.61 2.77 -3.72
CA LEU A 711 20.43 3.96 -3.98
C LEU A 711 20.97 3.94 -5.43
N GLY A 712 20.37 4.78 -6.28
CA GLY A 712 20.81 4.99 -7.66
C GLY A 712 20.09 4.17 -8.75
N ASN A 713 19.20 3.23 -8.42
CA ASN A 713 18.51 2.41 -9.44
C ASN A 713 17.20 3.06 -9.92
N GLN A 714 17.04 3.22 -11.23
CA GLN A 714 15.79 3.70 -11.84
C GLN A 714 14.86 2.55 -12.19
N ILE A 715 13.57 2.71 -11.88
CA ILE A 715 12.52 1.75 -12.23
C ILE A 715 11.90 2.15 -13.58
N LEU A 716 11.52 1.15 -14.39
CA LEU A 716 10.69 1.30 -15.58
C LEU A 716 9.49 2.25 -15.37
N PRO A 717 9.06 2.98 -16.42
CA PRO A 717 7.94 3.88 -16.34
C PRO A 717 6.64 3.13 -15.98
N PRO A 718 5.71 3.76 -15.26
CA PRO A 718 4.53 3.06 -14.72
C PRO A 718 3.63 2.42 -15.78
N ILE A 719 3.57 2.95 -17.00
CA ILE A 719 2.81 2.37 -18.11
C ILE A 719 3.26 0.93 -18.46
N LEU A 720 4.50 0.55 -18.08
CA LEU A 720 5.06 -0.80 -18.26
C LEU A 720 4.97 -1.66 -16.98
N ARG A 721 4.33 -1.15 -15.91
CA ARG A 721 4.25 -1.82 -14.60
C ARG A 721 2.83 -1.93 -14.02
N GLU A 722 1.90 -1.10 -14.49
CA GLU A 722 0.56 -0.97 -13.92
C GLU A 722 -0.36 -2.17 -14.24
N ASP A 723 -0.18 -2.87 -15.38
CA ASP A 723 -0.99 -4.04 -15.76
C ASP A 723 -0.11 -5.22 -16.22
N ALA A 724 0.06 -6.21 -15.33
CA ALA A 724 0.85 -7.41 -15.58
C ALA A 724 0.23 -8.36 -16.64
N GLU A 725 -1.06 -8.19 -16.97
CA GLU A 725 -1.70 -8.96 -18.05
C GLU A 725 -1.36 -8.41 -19.44
N VAL A 726 -0.86 -7.17 -19.53
CA VAL A 726 -0.53 -6.51 -20.80
C VAL A 726 0.96 -6.27 -20.94
N THR A 727 1.68 -5.93 -19.88
CA THR A 727 3.12 -5.70 -19.90
C THR A 727 3.82 -6.52 -18.83
N ARG A 728 4.85 -7.27 -19.21
CA ARG A 728 5.69 -8.03 -18.28
C ARG A 728 7.16 -8.05 -18.71
N PRO A 729 8.12 -8.03 -17.78
CA PRO A 729 9.52 -8.18 -18.12
C PRO A 729 9.77 -9.45 -18.94
N PHE A 730 10.48 -9.31 -20.05
CA PHE A 730 10.90 -10.43 -20.87
C PHE A 730 12.14 -11.07 -20.25
N GLN A 731 11.98 -12.28 -19.74
CA GLN A 731 13.06 -13.04 -19.14
C GLN A 731 13.80 -13.85 -20.21
N PHE A 732 15.12 -13.68 -20.26
CA PHE A 732 16.03 -14.42 -21.13
C PHE A 732 16.25 -15.87 -20.68
N THR A 733 15.98 -16.19 -19.41
CA THR A 733 16.17 -17.51 -18.81
C THR A 733 14.94 -17.92 -17.98
N SER A 734 14.69 -19.23 -17.87
CA SER A 734 13.65 -19.78 -17.00
C SER A 734 14.04 -19.60 -15.52
N SER A 735 13.49 -18.59 -14.85
CA SER A 735 13.76 -18.34 -13.42
C SER A 735 13.14 -19.42 -12.52
N ARG A 736 13.83 -19.83 -11.46
CA ARG A 736 13.28 -20.66 -10.37
C ARG A 736 12.84 -19.75 -9.22
N GLY A 737 11.66 -20.00 -8.65
CA GLY A 737 11.26 -19.37 -7.38
C GLY A 737 11.16 -17.83 -7.42
N THR A 738 11.90 -17.16 -6.54
CA THR A 738 11.89 -15.70 -6.25
C THR A 738 12.78 -14.85 -7.15
N ASP A 739 13.59 -15.46 -8.02
CA ASP A 739 14.50 -14.76 -8.94
C ASP A 739 13.71 -13.95 -9.98
N PRO A 740 13.95 -12.62 -10.12
CA PRO A 740 13.32 -11.80 -11.16
C PRO A 740 13.67 -12.24 -12.59
N GLY A 741 14.70 -13.08 -12.78
CA GLY A 741 15.16 -13.55 -14.07
C GLY A 741 15.92 -12.47 -14.85
N LEU A 742 16.88 -12.90 -15.67
CA LEU A 742 17.66 -12.01 -16.52
C LEU A 742 16.72 -11.30 -17.51
N SER A 743 16.61 -9.98 -17.43
CA SER A 743 15.64 -9.18 -18.21
C SER A 743 16.22 -7.87 -18.76
N VAL A 744 17.49 -7.61 -18.48
CA VAL A 744 18.18 -6.38 -18.86
C VAL A 744 19.50 -6.73 -19.56
N LEU A 745 19.78 -6.06 -20.68
CA LEU A 745 21.12 -6.03 -21.28
C LEU A 745 21.84 -4.79 -20.76
N GLU A 746 22.98 -4.99 -20.11
CA GLU A 746 23.86 -3.91 -19.70
C GLU A 746 25.07 -3.85 -20.63
N LEU A 747 25.32 -2.67 -21.19
CA LEU A 747 26.52 -2.34 -21.92
C LEU A 747 27.40 -1.41 -21.06
N ASN A 748 28.68 -1.72 -20.94
CA ASN A 748 29.67 -0.90 -20.26
C ASN A 748 30.92 -0.72 -21.15
N GLU A 749 31.82 0.19 -20.74
CA GLU A 749 33.04 0.53 -21.52
C GLU A 749 32.74 0.91 -22.98
N ILE A 750 31.62 1.63 -23.19
CA ILE A 750 31.16 2.01 -24.53
C ILE A 750 32.03 3.16 -25.06
N GLN A 751 32.66 2.95 -26.22
CA GLN A 751 33.46 4.01 -26.87
C GLN A 751 32.57 5.00 -27.66
N ASP A 752 31.67 4.49 -28.49
CA ASP A 752 30.73 5.29 -29.28
C ASP A 752 29.39 4.55 -29.39
N TYR A 753 28.34 5.09 -28.79
CA TYR A 753 27.01 4.50 -28.79
C TYR A 753 26.21 4.85 -30.07
N THR A 754 26.64 5.86 -30.83
CA THR A 754 25.91 6.39 -32.00
C THR A 754 26.07 5.52 -33.25
N VAL A 755 27.02 4.57 -33.23
CA VAL A 755 27.26 3.61 -34.32
C VAL A 755 26.15 2.58 -34.48
N VAL A 756 25.32 2.37 -33.46
CA VAL A 756 24.14 1.51 -33.54
C VAL A 756 22.99 2.29 -34.17
N THR A 757 22.56 1.86 -35.35
CA THR A 757 21.56 2.56 -36.18
C THR A 757 20.57 1.57 -36.79
N PRO A 758 19.45 2.01 -37.39
CA PRO A 758 18.54 1.10 -38.10
C PRO A 758 19.24 0.30 -39.22
N ASP A 759 20.24 0.87 -39.89
CA ASP A 759 21.01 0.21 -40.96
C ASP A 759 22.11 -0.72 -40.41
N ALA A 760 22.54 -0.51 -39.17
CA ALA A 760 23.50 -1.34 -38.44
C ALA A 760 23.01 -1.56 -36.99
N PRO A 761 22.00 -2.43 -36.78
CA PRO A 761 21.42 -2.65 -35.46
C PRO A 761 22.27 -3.61 -34.63
N LEU A 762 22.21 -3.46 -33.30
CA LEU A 762 22.74 -4.44 -32.37
C LEU A 762 21.70 -5.56 -32.22
N LYS A 763 22.08 -6.81 -32.52
CA LYS A 763 21.13 -7.93 -32.55
C LYS A 763 21.40 -8.98 -31.47
N LEU A 764 20.34 -9.45 -30.83
CA LEU A 764 20.34 -10.61 -29.94
C LEU A 764 19.51 -11.73 -30.54
N LEU A 765 20.03 -12.96 -30.57
CA LEU A 765 19.26 -14.15 -30.89
C LEU A 765 18.92 -14.89 -29.59
N VAL A 766 17.63 -15.07 -29.31
CA VAL A 766 17.11 -15.63 -28.07
C VAL A 766 16.31 -16.89 -28.34
N ASP A 767 16.63 -17.95 -27.58
CA ASP A 767 15.99 -19.27 -27.63
C ASP A 767 14.78 -19.34 -26.69
N ALA A 768 13.83 -18.41 -26.87
CA ALA A 768 12.59 -18.33 -26.12
C ALA A 768 11.41 -18.07 -27.08
N PRO A 769 10.23 -18.67 -26.86
CA PRO A 769 9.06 -18.43 -27.72
C PRO A 769 8.33 -17.12 -27.37
N LEU A 770 7.83 -16.43 -28.40
CA LEU A 770 6.79 -15.39 -28.30
C LEU A 770 5.50 -15.93 -28.93
N ALA A 771 4.38 -15.91 -28.20
CA ALA A 771 3.09 -16.27 -28.78
C ALA A 771 2.64 -15.25 -29.84
N ASP A 772 1.68 -15.59 -30.70
CA ASP A 772 1.26 -14.74 -31.84
C ASP A 772 0.64 -13.40 -31.44
N ASN A 773 0.22 -13.30 -30.19
CA ASN A 773 -0.30 -12.09 -29.59
C ASN A 773 0.72 -11.37 -28.68
N GLU A 774 1.98 -11.78 -28.69
CA GLU A 774 3.03 -11.19 -27.84
C GLU A 774 4.05 -10.44 -28.69
N TYR A 775 4.35 -9.22 -28.25
CA TYR A 775 5.36 -8.34 -28.83
C TYR A 775 6.48 -8.11 -27.82
N LEU A 776 7.66 -7.73 -28.32
CA LEU A 776 8.79 -7.37 -27.46
C LEU A 776 9.25 -5.95 -27.75
N LEU A 777 9.31 -5.11 -26.71
CA LEU A 777 9.77 -3.74 -26.74
C LEU A 777 11.08 -3.61 -25.95
N ALA A 778 12.13 -3.12 -26.58
CA ALA A 778 13.37 -2.75 -25.90
C ALA A 778 13.33 -1.26 -25.51
N VAL A 779 13.60 -0.93 -24.25
CA VAL A 779 13.54 0.43 -23.70
C VAL A 779 14.85 0.76 -22.99
N GLY A 780 15.36 1.98 -23.14
CA GLY A 780 16.51 2.47 -22.39
C GLY A 780 16.30 3.89 -21.88
N TYR A 781 17.10 4.30 -20.92
CA TYR A 781 17.05 5.64 -20.33
C TYR A 781 18.30 6.43 -20.70
N ASP A 782 18.15 7.71 -21.07
CA ASP A 782 19.25 8.56 -21.56
C ASP A 782 19.73 9.62 -20.55
N GLY A 783 19.19 9.63 -19.33
CA GLY A 783 19.44 10.68 -18.34
C GLY A 783 18.29 11.68 -18.19
N GLU A 784 17.35 11.73 -19.15
CA GLU A 784 16.15 12.58 -19.11
C GLU A 784 14.88 11.78 -19.44
N PHE A 785 14.91 10.94 -20.48
CA PHE A 785 13.77 10.23 -21.05
C PHE A 785 14.00 8.72 -21.16
N PHE A 786 12.92 7.95 -20.97
CA PHE A 786 12.81 6.56 -21.43
C PHE A 786 12.48 6.53 -22.92
N LEU A 787 13.30 5.82 -23.70
CA LEU A 787 13.19 5.78 -25.16
C LEU A 787 12.99 4.34 -25.65
N PRO A 788 12.11 4.11 -26.65
CA PRO A 788 12.09 2.85 -27.38
C PRO A 788 13.38 2.70 -28.20
N LEU A 789 14.12 1.62 -27.96
CA LEU A 789 15.40 1.34 -28.61
C LEU A 789 15.31 0.30 -29.73
N GLY A 790 14.31 -0.58 -29.67
CA GLY A 790 14.24 -1.72 -30.55
C GLY A 790 13.03 -2.61 -30.33
N ARG A 791 12.94 -3.68 -31.12
CA ARG A 791 11.82 -4.64 -31.12
C ARG A 791 12.31 -6.07 -31.29
N GLY A 792 11.52 -7.03 -30.83
CA GLY A 792 11.71 -8.45 -31.13
C GLY A 792 11.00 -8.87 -32.42
N LYS A 793 11.65 -9.73 -33.21
CA LYS A 793 11.12 -10.30 -34.43
C LYS A 793 11.19 -11.83 -34.36
N LYS A 794 10.10 -12.49 -34.73
CA LYS A 794 10.08 -13.97 -34.83
C LYS A 794 10.92 -14.43 -36.02
N THR A 795 11.76 -15.42 -35.79
CA THR A 795 12.54 -16.12 -36.82
C THR A 795 11.77 -17.35 -37.34
N GLN A 796 12.22 -17.93 -38.45
CA GLN A 796 11.58 -19.13 -39.04
C GLN A 796 11.62 -20.36 -38.12
N ASP A 797 12.58 -20.43 -37.19
CA ASP A 797 12.78 -21.55 -36.25
C ASP A 797 12.11 -21.30 -34.88
N SER A 798 11.12 -20.40 -34.79
CA SER A 798 10.43 -20.01 -33.55
C SER A 798 11.31 -19.36 -32.47
N LYS A 799 12.54 -18.95 -32.82
CA LYS A 799 13.42 -18.11 -31.98
C LYS A 799 13.11 -16.63 -32.18
N ILE A 800 13.61 -15.78 -31.28
CA ILE A 800 13.42 -14.32 -31.34
C ILE A 800 14.74 -13.67 -31.72
N GLU A 801 14.74 -12.85 -32.76
CA GLU A 801 15.81 -11.91 -33.05
C GLU A 801 15.38 -10.53 -32.51
N ILE A 802 16.08 -10.03 -31.50
CA ILE A 802 15.85 -8.70 -30.95
C ILE A 802 16.78 -7.72 -31.68
N GLU A 803 16.20 -6.76 -32.38
CA GLU A 803 16.93 -5.73 -33.11
C GLU A 803 16.87 -4.42 -32.32
N ILE A 804 18.04 -3.98 -31.83
CA ILE A 804 18.23 -2.69 -31.16
C ILE A 804 18.76 -1.73 -32.23
N GLU A 805 17.91 -0.79 -32.65
CA GLU A 805 18.16 0.13 -33.76
C GLU A 805 18.87 1.41 -33.32
N ARG A 806 19.02 1.63 -32.01
CA ARG A 806 19.70 2.78 -31.40
C ARG A 806 20.07 2.49 -29.95
N LEU A 807 21.02 3.25 -29.41
CA LEU A 807 21.38 3.24 -28.00
C LEU A 807 21.16 4.61 -27.35
N THR A 808 20.92 4.63 -26.04
CA THR A 808 20.90 5.87 -25.25
C THR A 808 22.31 6.33 -24.88
N ALA A 809 22.44 7.58 -24.41
CA ALA A 809 23.69 8.03 -23.81
C ALA A 809 23.98 7.23 -22.52
N PRO A 810 25.25 6.86 -22.25
CA PRO A 810 25.62 6.21 -21.00
C PRO A 810 25.30 7.08 -19.78
N VAL A 811 24.74 6.49 -18.72
CA VAL A 811 24.40 7.20 -17.47
C VAL A 811 25.31 6.72 -16.35
N SER A 812 25.91 7.64 -15.60
CA SER A 812 26.73 7.33 -14.41
C SER A 812 25.83 7.20 -13.18
N GLN A 813 25.60 5.97 -12.71
CA GLN A 813 24.89 5.70 -11.46
C GLN A 813 25.85 5.11 -10.43
N GLY A 814 26.08 5.84 -9.33
CA GLY A 814 26.51 5.28 -8.04
C GLY A 814 27.93 4.71 -7.89
N GLU A 815 28.57 4.13 -8.91
CA GLU A 815 29.92 3.56 -8.78
C GLU A 815 30.82 3.84 -9.99
N ARG A 816 32.03 4.32 -9.66
CA ARG A 816 33.38 4.31 -10.30
C ARG A 816 33.61 3.87 -11.76
N SER A 817 32.63 3.83 -12.64
CA SER A 817 32.86 3.82 -14.09
C SER A 817 32.91 5.29 -14.56
N LEU A 818 34.09 5.73 -14.97
CA LEU A 818 34.31 7.10 -15.48
C LEU A 818 33.50 7.41 -16.75
N GLN A 819 32.90 6.39 -17.39
CA GLN A 819 32.21 6.47 -18.69
C GLN A 819 30.70 6.17 -18.63
N GLY A 820 30.12 5.74 -17.50
CA GLY A 820 28.71 5.35 -17.37
C GLY A 820 28.40 3.96 -17.98
N SER A 821 27.13 3.53 -17.91
CA SER A 821 26.65 2.31 -18.59
C SER A 821 25.30 2.56 -19.26
N ILE A 822 24.95 1.72 -20.24
CA ILE A 822 23.65 1.72 -20.93
C ILE A 822 22.89 0.47 -20.50
N ARG A 823 21.71 0.66 -19.92
CA ARG A 823 20.80 -0.43 -19.54
C ARG A 823 19.61 -0.46 -20.49
N ILE A 824 19.37 -1.62 -21.07
CA ILE A 824 18.28 -1.89 -22.01
C ILE A 824 17.36 -2.92 -21.37
N PHE A 825 16.15 -2.47 -21.05
CA PHE A 825 15.08 -3.28 -20.48
C PHE A 825 14.26 -3.88 -21.61
N PHE A 826 13.91 -5.16 -21.50
CA PHE A 826 13.08 -5.84 -22.48
C PHE A 826 11.72 -6.13 -21.88
N GLU A 827 10.68 -5.50 -22.42
CA GLU A 827 9.31 -5.68 -21.97
C GLU A 827 8.51 -6.46 -23.00
N LYS A 828 7.86 -7.52 -22.55
CA LYS A 828 6.88 -8.25 -23.34
C LYS A 828 5.54 -7.54 -23.24
N VAL A 829 4.99 -7.16 -24.39
CA VAL A 829 3.69 -6.49 -24.55
C VAL A 829 2.70 -7.51 -25.12
N ILE A 830 1.71 -7.91 -24.32
CA ILE A 830 0.72 -8.92 -24.65
C ILE A 830 -0.52 -8.22 -25.21
N SER A 831 -0.78 -8.42 -26.50
CA SER A 831 -2.07 -8.11 -27.10
C SER A 831 -3.11 -9.10 -26.59
N ARG A 832 -4.17 -8.62 -25.95
CA ARG A 832 -5.35 -9.44 -25.70
C ARG A 832 -6.04 -9.72 -27.04
N HIS A 833 -5.63 -10.78 -27.72
CA HIS A 833 -6.57 -11.43 -28.62
C HIS A 833 -7.68 -11.98 -27.74
N PHE A 834 -8.87 -11.39 -27.82
CA PHE A 834 -10.09 -11.99 -27.30
C PHE A 834 -10.39 -13.29 -28.06
N GLY A 835 -9.60 -14.34 -27.82
CA GLY A 835 -9.89 -15.76 -28.02
C GLY A 835 -10.69 -16.21 -29.24
N ARG A 836 -10.70 -15.46 -30.36
CA ARG A 836 -11.42 -15.81 -31.59
C ARG A 836 -10.73 -15.14 -32.76
N GLU A 837 -10.35 -15.93 -33.76
CA GLU A 837 -10.09 -15.42 -35.10
C GLU A 837 -11.34 -14.66 -35.56
N PHE A 838 -11.29 -13.32 -35.53
CA PHE A 838 -12.40 -12.52 -36.02
C PHE A 838 -12.27 -12.32 -37.52
N LYS A 839 -13.29 -12.74 -38.28
CA LYS A 839 -13.44 -12.35 -39.69
C LYS A 839 -14.01 -10.93 -39.75
N TYR A 840 -13.12 -9.93 -39.72
CA TYR A 840 -13.47 -8.55 -40.07
C TYR A 840 -14.09 -8.48 -41.48
N PRO A 841 -14.94 -7.47 -41.76
CA PRO A 841 -15.41 -6.40 -40.88
C PRO A 841 -16.63 -6.79 -40.02
N ILE A 842 -16.75 -6.19 -38.83
CA ILE A 842 -17.80 -6.43 -37.83
C ILE A 842 -18.65 -5.17 -37.67
N LEU A 843 -19.97 -5.30 -37.82
CA LEU A 843 -20.94 -4.30 -37.40
C LEU A 843 -21.70 -4.84 -36.19
N ALA A 844 -21.66 -4.14 -35.06
CA ALA A 844 -22.21 -4.63 -33.80
C ALA A 844 -22.98 -3.53 -33.05
N VAL A 845 -23.90 -3.94 -32.18
CA VAL A 845 -24.46 -3.05 -31.15
C VAL A 845 -23.53 -3.10 -29.93
N ALA A 846 -23.15 -1.93 -29.42
CA ALA A 846 -22.33 -1.83 -28.22
C ALA A 846 -23.18 -1.42 -27.01
N GLU A 847 -22.98 -2.12 -25.89
CA GLU A 847 -23.60 -1.83 -24.59
C GLU A 847 -22.47 -1.64 -23.55
N VAL A 848 -22.60 -0.63 -22.70
CA VAL A 848 -21.59 -0.30 -21.68
C VAL A 848 -22.18 -0.50 -20.30
N GLY A 849 -21.55 -1.36 -19.49
CA GLY A 849 -21.93 -1.64 -18.11
C GLY A 849 -21.50 -0.54 -17.13
N ASP A 850 -21.95 -0.63 -15.88
CA ASP A 850 -21.58 0.30 -14.80
C ASP A 850 -20.07 0.28 -14.48
N ASP A 851 -19.41 -0.86 -14.76
CA ASP A 851 -17.96 -1.06 -14.67
C ASP A 851 -17.19 -0.51 -15.89
N ARG A 852 -17.88 0.18 -16.81
CA ARG A 852 -17.38 0.71 -18.10
C ARG A 852 -16.93 -0.36 -19.09
N LYS A 853 -17.22 -1.64 -18.81
CA LYS A 853 -16.88 -2.73 -19.74
C LYS A 853 -17.83 -2.70 -20.93
N VAL A 854 -17.27 -2.76 -22.13
CA VAL A 854 -18.04 -2.77 -23.38
C VAL A 854 -18.40 -4.20 -23.76
N THR A 855 -19.67 -4.42 -24.08
CA THR A 855 -20.19 -5.70 -24.58
C THR A 855 -20.73 -5.52 -25.99
N TYR A 856 -20.28 -6.36 -26.92
CA TYR A 856 -20.68 -6.32 -28.33
C TYR A 856 -21.70 -7.40 -28.68
N LYS A 857 -22.86 -7.01 -29.21
CA LYS A 857 -23.82 -7.91 -29.85
C LYS A 857 -23.56 -7.92 -31.36
N ARG A 858 -23.00 -9.03 -31.83
CA ARG A 858 -22.45 -9.19 -33.20
C ARG A 858 -23.34 -10.01 -34.13
N ASP A 859 -24.37 -10.65 -33.58
CA ASP A 859 -25.31 -11.43 -34.39
C ASP A 859 -26.12 -10.48 -35.29
N VAL A 860 -26.12 -10.75 -36.59
CA VAL A 860 -26.73 -9.85 -37.58
C VAL A 860 -28.23 -9.70 -37.35
N ILE A 861 -28.92 -10.76 -36.90
CA ILE A 861 -30.36 -10.73 -36.63
C ILE A 861 -30.64 -9.85 -35.41
N ASP A 862 -29.83 -9.97 -34.35
CA ASP A 862 -29.94 -9.11 -33.17
C ASP A 862 -29.72 -7.63 -33.51
N VAL A 863 -28.69 -7.33 -34.33
CA VAL A 863 -28.40 -5.97 -34.79
C VAL A 863 -29.57 -5.43 -35.63
N GLN A 864 -30.08 -6.22 -36.59
CA GLN A 864 -31.27 -5.88 -37.39
C GLN A 864 -32.47 -5.52 -36.51
N GLN A 865 -32.76 -6.32 -35.48
CA GLN A 865 -33.90 -6.08 -34.59
C GLN A 865 -33.76 -4.79 -33.78
N ARG A 866 -32.55 -4.49 -33.30
CA ARG A 866 -32.25 -3.25 -32.57
C ARG A 866 -32.38 -2.04 -33.50
N VAL A 867 -31.79 -2.11 -34.70
CA VAL A 867 -31.89 -1.07 -35.74
C VAL A 867 -33.34 -0.83 -36.16
N ALA A 868 -34.14 -1.88 -36.32
CA ALA A 868 -35.55 -1.76 -36.68
C ALA A 868 -36.35 -0.93 -35.67
N LYS A 869 -36.06 -1.08 -34.36
CA LYS A 869 -36.73 -0.37 -33.26
C LYS A 869 -36.20 1.04 -33.01
N ALA A 870 -34.98 1.34 -33.43
CA ALA A 870 -34.36 2.65 -33.26
C ALA A 870 -34.86 3.68 -34.27
N GLN A 871 -34.97 4.94 -33.85
CA GLN A 871 -35.16 6.09 -34.73
C GLN A 871 -33.87 6.90 -34.90
N ARG A 872 -33.07 7.00 -33.84
CA ARG A 872 -31.81 7.73 -33.84
C ARG A 872 -30.64 6.84 -33.47
N ILE A 873 -29.66 6.73 -34.37
CA ILE A 873 -28.58 5.75 -34.31
C ILE A 873 -27.24 6.48 -34.41
N ALA A 874 -26.32 6.19 -33.50
CA ALA A 874 -24.92 6.58 -33.62
C ALA A 874 -24.11 5.39 -34.13
N LEU A 875 -23.20 5.62 -35.08
CA LEU A 875 -22.25 4.63 -35.56
C LEU A 875 -20.82 5.12 -35.31
N TYR A 876 -20.06 4.35 -34.54
CA TYR A 876 -18.66 4.63 -34.23
C TYR A 876 -17.71 3.89 -35.17
N LEU A 877 -16.72 4.61 -35.71
CA LEU A 877 -15.62 4.06 -36.49
C LEU A 877 -14.27 4.40 -35.84
N HIS A 878 -13.47 3.37 -35.59
CA HIS A 878 -12.11 3.52 -35.05
C HIS A 878 -11.11 4.00 -36.11
N GLY A 879 -9.94 4.45 -35.65
CA GLY A 879 -8.83 4.89 -36.48
C GLY A 879 -7.88 3.77 -36.88
N ILE A 880 -6.58 4.07 -36.95
CA ILE A 880 -5.54 3.09 -37.30
C ILE A 880 -5.12 2.18 -36.13
N ILE A 881 -5.41 2.60 -34.89
CA ILE A 881 -5.07 1.86 -33.67
C ILE A 881 -6.33 1.17 -33.14
N GLY A 882 -6.26 -0.15 -32.94
CA GLY A 882 -7.22 -0.91 -32.13
C GLY A 882 -8.60 -1.14 -32.73
N ASP A 883 -9.60 -1.19 -31.86
CA ASP A 883 -11.03 -1.35 -32.13
C ASP A 883 -11.83 -0.18 -31.51
N THR A 884 -13.16 -0.24 -31.60
CA THR A 884 -14.05 0.78 -31.03
C THR A 884 -14.19 0.75 -29.50
N GLU A 885 -13.58 -0.20 -28.77
CA GLU A 885 -13.83 -0.37 -27.33
C GLU A 885 -13.46 0.89 -26.54
N SER A 886 -12.28 1.44 -26.81
CA SER A 886 -11.79 2.66 -26.17
C SER A 886 -12.67 3.88 -26.49
N LEU A 887 -13.19 3.98 -27.72
CA LEU A 887 -14.08 5.06 -28.16
C LEU A 887 -15.45 5.00 -27.47
N ILE A 888 -15.94 3.79 -27.20
CA ILE A 888 -17.28 3.55 -26.65
C ILE A 888 -17.32 3.58 -25.12
N SER A 889 -16.21 3.26 -24.44
CA SER A 889 -16.15 3.20 -22.97
C SER A 889 -16.68 4.48 -22.27
N SER A 890 -16.65 5.62 -22.95
CA SER A 890 -17.06 6.93 -22.43
C SER A 890 -18.52 7.33 -22.73
N ILE A 891 -19.31 6.53 -23.48
CA ILE A 891 -20.67 6.97 -23.90
C ILE A 891 -21.64 7.21 -22.74
N ASN A 892 -21.41 6.58 -21.58
CA ASN A 892 -22.20 6.75 -20.36
C ASN A 892 -21.67 7.89 -19.45
N GLN A 893 -20.51 8.48 -19.76
CA GLN A 893 -19.91 9.54 -18.96
C GLN A 893 -20.76 10.82 -19.07
N PRO A 894 -21.25 11.37 -17.94
CA PRO A 894 -22.04 12.59 -17.94
C PRO A 894 -21.15 13.84 -17.97
N VAL A 895 -21.15 14.56 -19.09
CA VAL A 895 -20.41 15.82 -19.25
C VAL A 895 -21.30 17.01 -18.89
N LEU A 896 -20.73 17.99 -18.18
CA LEU A 896 -21.43 19.21 -17.78
C LEU A 896 -21.47 20.20 -18.94
N GLN A 897 -22.66 20.48 -19.45
CA GLN A 897 -22.90 21.46 -20.50
C GLN A 897 -22.82 22.90 -19.95
N PRO A 898 -22.57 23.91 -20.81
CA PRO A 898 -22.53 25.33 -20.42
C PRO A 898 -23.83 25.85 -19.77
N ASP A 899 -24.96 25.18 -19.97
CA ASP A 899 -26.25 25.50 -19.35
C ASP A 899 -26.48 24.81 -17.98
N GLY A 900 -25.50 24.06 -17.49
CA GLY A 900 -25.53 23.35 -16.21
C GLY A 900 -26.13 21.95 -16.27
N GLN A 901 -26.60 21.46 -17.42
CA GLN A 901 -27.12 20.10 -17.55
C GLN A 901 -26.00 19.08 -17.72
N LYS A 902 -26.16 17.89 -17.13
CA LYS A 902 -25.25 16.76 -17.34
C LYS A 902 -25.81 15.80 -18.40
N LEU A 903 -25.15 15.73 -19.56
CA LEU A 903 -25.55 14.88 -20.68
C LEU A 903 -24.53 13.78 -20.95
N SER A 904 -25.01 12.59 -21.34
CA SER A 904 -24.18 11.49 -21.83
C SER A 904 -24.61 11.11 -23.24
N ILE A 905 -23.69 10.60 -24.06
CA ILE A 905 -23.98 10.24 -25.45
C ILE A 905 -25.01 9.11 -25.51
N SER A 906 -24.99 8.17 -24.57
CA SER A 906 -25.97 7.08 -24.48
C SER A 906 -27.41 7.54 -24.27
N LYS A 907 -27.63 8.77 -23.78
CA LYS A 907 -28.96 9.37 -23.65
C LYS A 907 -29.44 10.10 -24.91
N LEU A 908 -28.56 10.31 -25.89
CA LEU A 908 -28.85 11.04 -27.13
C LEU A 908 -29.29 10.13 -28.28
N TYR A 909 -29.03 8.82 -28.19
CA TYR A 909 -29.28 7.85 -29.25
C TYR A 909 -30.02 6.62 -28.71
N ASP A 910 -30.88 6.02 -29.52
CA ASP A 910 -31.62 4.80 -29.16
C ASP A 910 -30.69 3.56 -29.20
N VAL A 911 -29.76 3.57 -30.15
CA VAL A 911 -28.79 2.50 -30.38
C VAL A 911 -27.45 3.09 -30.77
N VAL A 912 -26.39 2.52 -30.17
CA VAL A 912 -25.00 2.79 -30.54
C VAL A 912 -24.44 1.57 -31.27
N LEU A 913 -24.10 1.77 -32.54
CA LEU A 913 -23.44 0.80 -33.39
C LEU A 913 -21.94 1.06 -33.43
N THR A 914 -21.16 0.01 -33.66
CA THR A 914 -19.73 0.08 -33.93
C THR A 914 -19.40 -0.66 -35.21
N PHE A 915 -18.45 -0.12 -35.96
CA PHE A 915 -17.87 -0.79 -37.13
C PHE A 915 -16.38 -1.00 -36.91
N ASP A 916 -16.01 -2.23 -36.58
CA ASP A 916 -14.61 -2.65 -36.44
C ASP A 916 -14.14 -3.30 -37.74
N TYR A 917 -13.00 -2.89 -38.26
CA TYR A 917 -12.49 -3.29 -39.57
C TYR A 917 -10.97 -3.45 -39.58
N GLU A 918 -10.47 -4.23 -40.54
CA GLU A 918 -9.02 -4.37 -40.74
C GLU A 918 -8.50 -3.13 -41.47
N ASN A 919 -7.54 -2.45 -40.86
CA ASN A 919 -7.15 -1.09 -41.22
C ASN A 919 -5.67 -0.97 -41.62
N LEU A 920 -4.97 -2.12 -41.73
CA LEU A 920 -3.54 -2.17 -42.02
C LEU A 920 -3.32 -2.65 -43.45
N ASN A 921 -3.91 -3.78 -43.83
CA ASN A 921 -3.73 -4.38 -45.16
C ASN A 921 -4.87 -4.08 -46.13
N THR A 922 -6.03 -3.63 -45.62
CA THR A 922 -7.22 -3.31 -46.42
C THR A 922 -7.27 -1.82 -46.74
N SER A 923 -7.46 -1.45 -48.02
CA SER A 923 -7.53 -0.03 -48.43
C SER A 923 -8.70 0.73 -47.80
N ILE A 924 -8.59 2.06 -47.70
CA ILE A 924 -9.66 2.91 -47.16
C ILE A 924 -10.94 2.76 -48.00
N LYS A 925 -10.79 2.67 -49.32
CA LYS A 925 -11.89 2.46 -50.27
C LYS A 925 -12.62 1.14 -50.00
N GLU A 926 -11.89 0.03 -49.90
CA GLU A 926 -12.47 -1.29 -49.67
C GLU A 926 -13.19 -1.36 -48.31
N ASN A 927 -12.65 -0.70 -47.29
CA ASN A 927 -13.31 -0.57 -46.00
C ASN A 927 -14.63 0.23 -46.07
N ALA A 928 -14.70 1.26 -46.93
CA ALA A 928 -15.94 2.01 -47.15
C ALA A 928 -17.01 1.19 -47.91
N GLU A 929 -16.61 0.39 -48.89
CA GLU A 929 -17.50 -0.57 -49.57
C GLU A 929 -18.03 -1.63 -48.59
N ASN A 930 -17.16 -2.13 -47.72
CA ASN A 930 -17.51 -3.05 -46.64
C ASN A 930 -18.50 -2.44 -45.64
N LEU A 931 -18.29 -1.18 -45.25
CA LEU A 931 -19.22 -0.44 -44.39
C LEU A 931 -20.61 -0.36 -45.03
N LYS A 932 -20.69 0.05 -46.30
CA LYS A 932 -21.94 0.11 -47.06
C LYS A 932 -22.68 -1.23 -47.08
N ARG A 933 -21.95 -2.32 -47.32
CA ARG A 933 -22.52 -3.68 -47.32
C ARG A 933 -23.10 -4.04 -45.95
N ARG A 934 -22.35 -3.83 -44.87
CA ARG A 934 -22.82 -4.15 -43.50
C ARG A 934 -24.01 -3.30 -43.07
N LEU A 935 -24.03 -2.01 -43.40
CA LEU A 935 -25.18 -1.15 -43.13
C LEU A 935 -26.43 -1.62 -43.87
N THR A 936 -26.28 -1.98 -45.15
CA THR A 936 -27.39 -2.52 -45.96
C THR A 936 -27.93 -3.83 -45.38
N GLU A 937 -27.03 -4.73 -44.94
CA GLU A 937 -27.39 -6.01 -44.30
C GLU A 937 -28.28 -5.81 -43.06
N VAL A 938 -28.14 -4.70 -42.31
CA VAL A 938 -28.94 -4.44 -41.10
C VAL A 938 -30.15 -3.53 -41.33
N GLY A 939 -30.48 -3.21 -42.58
CA GLY A 939 -31.63 -2.37 -42.93
C GLY A 939 -31.34 -0.86 -42.99
N LEU A 940 -30.07 -0.45 -42.97
CA LEU A 940 -29.63 0.94 -43.15
C LEU A 940 -29.17 1.20 -44.59
N GLY A 941 -30.07 0.95 -45.54
CA GLY A 941 -29.90 1.32 -46.96
C GLY A 941 -30.44 2.72 -47.25
N ALA A 942 -30.39 3.15 -48.52
CA ALA A 942 -30.97 4.45 -48.90
C ALA A 942 -32.46 4.54 -48.52
N ASN A 943 -32.88 5.70 -47.98
CA ASN A 943 -34.26 5.97 -47.54
C ASN A 943 -34.79 5.05 -46.42
N HIS A 944 -33.93 4.61 -45.49
CA HIS A 944 -34.34 3.79 -44.34
C HIS A 944 -35.28 4.50 -43.34
N GLY A 945 -35.50 5.81 -43.47
CA GLY A 945 -36.44 6.58 -42.66
C GLY A 945 -36.05 6.75 -41.18
N LYS A 946 -34.74 6.75 -40.90
CA LYS A 946 -34.15 6.88 -39.55
C LYS A 946 -33.08 7.97 -39.60
N GLU A 947 -32.61 8.42 -38.45
CA GLU A 947 -31.48 9.35 -38.33
C GLU A 947 -30.22 8.56 -37.95
N LEU A 948 -29.24 8.49 -38.85
CA LEU A 948 -27.95 7.85 -38.66
C LEU A 948 -26.84 8.89 -38.61
N HIS A 949 -26.16 8.98 -37.47
CA HIS A 949 -24.97 9.80 -37.28
C HIS A 949 -23.72 8.92 -37.28
N ILE A 950 -22.68 9.33 -38.00
CA ILE A 950 -21.38 8.69 -37.93
C ILE A 950 -20.45 9.53 -37.05
N ILE A 951 -19.86 8.90 -36.03
CA ILE A 951 -18.83 9.46 -35.16
C ILE A 951 -17.53 8.71 -35.49
N ALA A 952 -16.60 9.39 -36.15
CA ALA A 952 -15.43 8.74 -36.70
C ALA A 952 -14.14 9.38 -36.19
N HIS A 953 -13.20 8.53 -35.77
CA HIS A 953 -11.89 8.95 -35.32
C HIS A 953 -10.82 8.69 -36.38
N SER A 954 -9.90 9.64 -36.56
CA SER A 954 -8.71 9.48 -37.39
C SER A 954 -9.07 8.95 -38.80
N MET A 955 -8.44 7.86 -39.26
CA MET A 955 -8.70 7.22 -40.56
C MET A 955 -10.16 6.76 -40.74
N GLY A 956 -10.90 6.45 -39.68
CA GLY A 956 -12.32 6.12 -39.76
C GLY A 956 -13.14 7.25 -40.40
N GLY A 957 -12.70 8.50 -40.25
CA GLY A 957 -13.34 9.64 -40.92
C GLY A 957 -13.15 9.60 -42.43
N LEU A 958 -11.99 9.15 -42.93
CA LEU A 958 -11.75 8.99 -44.37
C LEU A 958 -12.57 7.84 -44.98
N VAL A 959 -12.70 6.73 -44.25
CA VAL A 959 -13.63 5.63 -44.60
C VAL A 959 -15.06 6.17 -44.70
N SER A 960 -15.50 6.94 -43.72
CA SER A 960 -16.83 7.54 -43.68
C SER A 960 -17.06 8.51 -44.84
N ARG A 961 -16.09 9.40 -45.11
CA ARG A 961 -16.18 10.36 -46.22
C ARG A 961 -16.24 9.66 -47.56
N TRP A 962 -15.40 8.64 -47.79
CA TRP A 962 -15.47 7.88 -49.04
C TRP A 962 -16.84 7.21 -49.21
N PHE A 963 -17.36 6.59 -48.14
CA PHE A 963 -18.70 6.01 -48.15
C PHE A 963 -19.78 7.05 -48.53
N ILE A 964 -19.75 8.23 -47.92
CA ILE A 964 -20.73 9.30 -48.13
C ILE A 964 -20.61 9.93 -49.52
N GLU A 965 -19.40 10.33 -49.90
CA GLU A 965 -19.13 11.17 -51.07
C GLU A 965 -18.97 10.37 -52.37
N ARG A 966 -18.59 9.09 -52.29
CA ARG A 966 -18.31 8.24 -53.47
C ARG A 966 -19.21 7.02 -53.59
N GLU A 967 -19.70 6.48 -52.48
CA GLU A 967 -20.51 5.25 -52.48
C GLU A 967 -22.02 5.49 -52.29
N GLY A 968 -22.48 6.75 -52.33
CA GLY A 968 -23.89 7.11 -52.18
C GLY A 968 -24.40 7.04 -50.73
N GLY A 969 -23.48 7.05 -49.75
CA GLY A 969 -23.80 7.09 -48.32
C GLY A 969 -24.51 8.38 -47.89
N ASN A 970 -24.47 9.44 -48.69
CA ASN A 970 -25.25 10.66 -48.46
C ASN A 970 -26.77 10.44 -48.43
N LYS A 971 -27.27 9.33 -48.99
CA LYS A 971 -28.69 8.92 -48.89
C LYS A 971 -29.02 8.10 -47.64
N VAL A 972 -28.01 7.84 -46.81
CA VAL A 972 -28.07 6.98 -45.62
C VAL A 972 -27.74 7.78 -44.37
N VAL A 973 -26.66 8.56 -44.39
CA VAL A 973 -26.14 9.28 -43.22
C VAL A 973 -26.73 10.69 -43.14
N GLN A 974 -27.17 11.10 -41.97
CA GLN A 974 -27.71 12.45 -41.72
C GLN A 974 -26.68 13.40 -41.13
N HIS A 975 -25.61 12.90 -40.48
CA HIS A 975 -24.54 13.73 -39.93
C HIS A 975 -23.23 12.95 -39.85
N LEU A 976 -22.13 13.56 -40.28
CA LEU A 976 -20.78 13.04 -40.05
C LEU A 976 -20.04 13.93 -39.03
N ILE A 977 -19.56 13.32 -37.95
CA ILE A 977 -18.72 13.95 -36.94
C ILE A 977 -17.33 13.32 -37.01
N MET A 978 -16.32 14.11 -37.30
CA MET A 978 -14.93 13.69 -37.46
C MET A 978 -14.06 14.24 -36.33
N LEU A 979 -13.25 13.37 -35.73
CA LEU A 979 -12.31 13.72 -34.66
C LEU A 979 -10.89 13.38 -35.13
N GLY A 980 -10.05 14.39 -35.32
CA GLY A 980 -8.66 14.21 -35.77
C GLY A 980 -8.48 13.57 -37.14
N THR A 981 -9.50 13.57 -38.00
CA THR A 981 -9.42 12.92 -39.32
C THR A 981 -8.43 13.63 -40.25
N PRO A 982 -7.45 12.94 -40.84
CA PRO A 982 -6.46 13.54 -41.75
C PRO A 982 -7.04 13.82 -43.14
N ASN A 983 -7.93 14.83 -43.24
CA ASN A 983 -8.62 15.15 -44.50
C ASN A 983 -7.67 15.61 -45.62
N ALA A 984 -6.50 16.18 -45.30
CA ALA A 984 -5.42 16.48 -46.24
C ALA A 984 -4.22 15.54 -46.12
N GLY A 985 -4.34 14.45 -45.37
CA GLY A 985 -3.25 13.51 -45.11
C GLY A 985 -2.42 13.84 -43.87
N SER A 986 -1.44 13.00 -43.57
CA SER A 986 -0.58 13.11 -42.40
C SER A 986 0.82 13.58 -42.81
N PRO A 987 1.48 14.49 -42.04
CA PRO A 987 2.78 15.03 -42.41
C PRO A 987 3.95 14.08 -42.12
N TRP A 988 3.68 12.92 -41.52
CA TRP A 988 4.70 11.95 -41.16
C TRP A 988 5.32 11.31 -42.42
N PRO A 989 6.64 11.44 -42.63
CA PRO A 989 7.32 10.84 -43.78
C PRO A 989 7.31 9.30 -43.72
N VAL A 990 7.38 8.75 -42.51
CA VAL A 990 7.37 7.32 -42.20
C VAL A 990 6.56 7.11 -40.91
N VAL A 991 5.61 6.17 -40.94
CA VAL A 991 4.70 5.89 -39.82
C VAL A 991 5.44 5.37 -38.58
N GLU A 992 6.55 4.65 -38.77
CA GLU A 992 7.40 4.19 -37.68
C GLU A 992 7.93 5.34 -36.81
N ASP A 993 8.22 6.51 -37.41
CA ASP A 993 8.70 7.68 -36.66
C ASP A 993 7.59 8.27 -35.78
N TRP A 994 6.35 8.28 -36.28
CA TRP A 994 5.19 8.66 -35.47
C TRP A 994 5.00 7.69 -34.30
N VAL A 995 5.09 6.38 -34.52
CA VAL A 995 4.97 5.38 -33.43
C VAL A 995 6.07 5.57 -32.40
N LYS A 996 7.33 5.78 -32.83
CA LYS A 996 8.47 6.02 -31.93
C LYS A 996 8.28 7.26 -31.07
N LEU A 997 7.82 8.38 -31.66
CA LEU A 997 7.51 9.59 -30.89
C LEU A 997 6.36 9.36 -29.91
N THR A 998 5.30 8.70 -30.36
CA THR A 998 4.12 8.38 -29.55
C THR A 998 4.53 7.52 -28.36
N LEU A 999 5.24 6.41 -28.57
CA LEU A 999 5.79 5.59 -27.48
C LEU A 999 6.67 6.42 -26.53
N GLY A 1000 7.54 7.30 -27.04
CA GLY A 1000 8.33 8.21 -26.22
C GLY A 1000 7.49 9.13 -25.32
N ILE A 1001 6.40 9.69 -25.82
CA ILE A 1001 5.48 10.54 -25.04
C ILE A 1001 4.80 9.72 -23.92
N GLY A 1002 4.31 8.53 -24.25
CA GLY A 1002 3.64 7.64 -23.30
C GLY A 1002 4.57 7.13 -22.20
N LEU A 1003 5.78 6.67 -22.56
CA LEU A 1003 6.80 6.20 -21.61
C LEU A 1003 7.21 7.29 -20.61
N ASN A 1004 7.18 8.55 -21.02
CA ASN A 1004 7.62 9.68 -20.19
C ASN A 1004 6.48 10.49 -19.57
N ARG A 1005 5.21 10.03 -19.68
CA ARG A 1005 4.01 10.71 -19.16
C ARG A 1005 3.92 12.18 -19.59
N LEU A 1006 4.27 12.46 -20.85
CA LEU A 1006 4.23 13.83 -21.40
C LEU A 1006 2.86 14.21 -21.97
N SER A 1007 1.87 13.30 -21.91
CA SER A 1007 0.47 13.61 -22.19
C SER A 1007 -0.26 13.93 -20.87
N THR A 1008 -1.21 14.87 -20.92
CA THR A 1008 -2.06 15.24 -19.77
C THR A 1008 -3.10 14.18 -19.42
N VAL A 1009 -3.25 13.15 -20.25
CA VAL A 1009 -4.20 12.05 -20.10
C VAL A 1009 -3.44 10.74 -19.94
N ALA A 1010 -3.83 9.90 -18.97
CA ALA A 1010 -3.25 8.58 -18.82
C ALA A 1010 -3.62 7.69 -20.01
N TRP A 1011 -2.63 7.03 -20.60
CA TRP A 1011 -2.86 6.17 -21.76
C TRP A 1011 -3.41 4.82 -21.32
N PRO A 1012 -4.52 4.34 -21.91
CA PRO A 1012 -4.93 2.96 -21.77
C PRO A 1012 -3.80 2.03 -22.24
N VAL A 1013 -3.52 0.95 -21.50
CA VAL A 1013 -2.42 0.03 -21.83
C VAL A 1013 -2.64 -0.67 -23.19
N THR A 1014 -3.88 -0.73 -23.70
CA THR A 1014 -4.22 -1.21 -25.05
C THR A 1014 -3.67 -0.34 -26.18
N VAL A 1015 -3.31 0.92 -25.91
CA VAL A 1015 -2.61 1.77 -26.89
C VAL A 1015 -1.22 1.21 -27.20
N LEU A 1016 -0.52 0.66 -26.20
CA LEU A 1016 0.80 0.06 -26.39
C LEU A 1016 0.73 -1.15 -27.34
N THR A 1017 -0.26 -2.03 -27.17
CA THR A 1017 -0.39 -3.23 -28.00
C THR A 1017 -0.70 -2.87 -29.45
N GLY A 1018 -1.57 -1.87 -29.68
CA GLY A 1018 -1.88 -1.37 -31.02
C GLY A 1018 -0.69 -0.74 -31.72
N LEU A 1019 0.11 0.08 -31.02
CA LEU A 1019 1.34 0.68 -31.56
C LEU A 1019 2.39 -0.39 -31.91
N MET A 1020 2.56 -1.42 -31.08
CA MET A 1020 3.48 -2.53 -31.36
C MET A 1020 3.04 -3.34 -32.59
N GLY A 1021 1.74 -3.55 -32.79
CA GLY A 1021 1.20 -4.22 -33.97
C GLY A 1021 1.48 -3.49 -35.29
N ILE A 1022 1.49 -2.14 -35.27
CA ILE A 1022 1.85 -1.32 -36.44
C ILE A 1022 3.32 -1.51 -36.81
N LEU A 1023 4.21 -1.59 -35.82
CA LEU A 1023 5.65 -1.80 -36.04
C LEU A 1023 5.96 -3.21 -36.58
N GLU A 1024 5.29 -4.27 -36.13
CA GLU A 1024 5.67 -5.64 -36.53
C GLU A 1024 5.35 -5.95 -38.00
N LYS A 1025 4.22 -5.48 -38.52
CA LYS A 1025 3.62 -6.02 -39.75
C LYS A 1025 4.12 -5.39 -41.07
N ASN A 1026 5.12 -4.52 -41.09
CA ASN A 1026 5.67 -3.90 -42.31
C ASN A 1026 4.58 -3.40 -43.30
N ILE A 1027 3.58 -2.70 -42.76
CA ILE A 1027 2.33 -2.39 -43.46
C ILE A 1027 2.50 -1.19 -44.39
N ARG A 1028 2.12 -1.34 -45.66
CA ARG A 1028 2.31 -0.31 -46.70
C ARG A 1028 1.05 0.16 -47.43
N VAL A 1029 -0.10 -0.53 -47.33
CA VAL A 1029 -1.22 -0.31 -48.27
C VAL A 1029 -2.14 0.85 -47.85
N ALA A 1030 -2.87 0.75 -46.73
CA ALA A 1030 -3.77 1.82 -46.28
C ALA A 1030 -3.02 3.09 -45.84
N LEU A 1031 -1.81 2.91 -45.31
CA LEU A 1031 -0.94 4.00 -44.83
C LEU A 1031 -0.38 4.88 -45.96
N ALA A 1032 -0.20 4.32 -47.16
CA ALA A 1032 0.21 5.11 -48.33
C ALA A 1032 -0.89 6.07 -48.79
N GLU A 1033 -2.17 5.73 -48.59
CA GLU A 1033 -3.30 6.58 -48.94
C GLU A 1033 -3.39 7.83 -48.04
N LEU A 1034 -2.78 7.79 -46.85
CA LEU A 1034 -2.68 8.94 -45.93
C LEU A 1034 -1.60 9.96 -46.33
N ASN A 1035 -0.77 9.65 -47.33
CA ASN A 1035 0.20 10.61 -47.86
C ASN A 1035 -0.56 11.81 -48.47
N PRO A 1036 -0.23 13.07 -48.11
CA PRO A 1036 -0.92 14.25 -48.64
C PRO A 1036 -1.00 14.34 -50.19
N ASN A 1037 -0.09 13.65 -50.89
CA ASN A 1037 -0.05 13.60 -52.34
C ASN A 1037 -0.74 12.37 -52.97
N SER A 1038 -1.40 11.53 -52.17
CA SER A 1038 -2.07 10.32 -52.64
C SER A 1038 -3.20 10.63 -53.62
N ASP A 1039 -3.41 9.75 -54.60
CA ASP A 1039 -4.53 9.89 -55.55
C ASP A 1039 -5.88 9.74 -54.83
N PHE A 1040 -5.91 8.98 -53.74
CA PHE A 1040 -7.07 8.86 -52.85
C PHE A 1040 -7.52 10.22 -52.30
N LEU A 1041 -6.62 10.98 -51.64
CA LEU A 1041 -6.96 12.27 -51.04
C LEU A 1041 -7.26 13.33 -52.10
N LYS A 1042 -6.55 13.33 -53.24
CA LYS A 1042 -6.87 14.21 -54.37
C LYS A 1042 -8.28 13.96 -54.90
N SER A 1043 -8.68 12.69 -55.01
CA SER A 1043 -10.03 12.31 -55.41
C SER A 1043 -11.05 12.81 -54.38
N LEU A 1044 -10.82 12.58 -53.08
CA LEU A 1044 -11.75 13.00 -52.03
C LEU A 1044 -11.85 14.54 -51.90
N ALA A 1045 -10.78 15.27 -52.18
CA ALA A 1045 -10.78 16.74 -52.25
C ALA A 1045 -11.58 17.28 -53.45
N ALA A 1046 -11.77 16.46 -54.50
CA ALA A 1046 -12.54 16.80 -55.70
C ALA A 1046 -13.98 16.25 -55.70
N SER A 1047 -14.48 15.78 -54.55
CA SER A 1047 -15.85 15.30 -54.41
C SER A 1047 -16.88 16.43 -54.57
N GLU A 1048 -18.04 16.10 -55.12
CA GLU A 1048 -19.22 16.99 -55.09
C GLU A 1048 -19.75 17.12 -53.65
N ASP A 1049 -20.53 18.16 -53.39
CA ASP A 1049 -21.13 18.36 -52.07
C ASP A 1049 -22.18 17.27 -51.78
N PRO A 1050 -22.02 16.47 -50.71
CA PRO A 1050 -22.96 15.42 -50.40
C PRO A 1050 -24.29 15.92 -49.80
N ASP A 1051 -24.42 17.24 -49.54
CA ASP A 1051 -25.61 17.88 -48.96
C ASP A 1051 -26.00 17.34 -47.57
N ILE A 1052 -24.98 16.93 -46.79
CA ILE A 1052 -25.14 16.50 -45.39
C ILE A 1052 -24.23 17.32 -44.46
N PRO A 1053 -24.66 17.63 -43.23
CA PRO A 1053 -23.86 18.38 -42.26
C PRO A 1053 -22.61 17.60 -41.83
N TYR A 1054 -21.49 18.31 -41.70
CA TYR A 1054 -20.22 17.80 -41.18
C TYR A 1054 -19.85 18.58 -39.91
N SER A 1055 -19.46 17.88 -38.85
CA SER A 1055 -18.80 18.47 -37.68
C SER A 1055 -17.36 17.97 -37.60
N ILE A 1056 -16.40 18.87 -37.39
CA ILE A 1056 -14.97 18.58 -37.35
C ILE A 1056 -14.41 19.06 -36.02
N ILE A 1057 -13.88 18.14 -35.23
CA ILE A 1057 -13.23 18.41 -33.95
C ILE A 1057 -11.73 18.22 -34.16
N ALA A 1058 -10.99 19.33 -34.10
CA ALA A 1058 -9.56 19.39 -34.34
C ALA A 1058 -8.79 19.54 -33.03
N GLY A 1059 -8.12 18.48 -32.62
CA GLY A 1059 -7.17 18.48 -31.51
C GLY A 1059 -6.02 19.43 -31.81
N ASN A 1060 -5.66 20.23 -30.81
CA ASN A 1060 -4.61 21.22 -30.94
C ASN A 1060 -3.76 21.22 -29.66
N THR A 1061 -2.59 20.58 -29.75
CA THR A 1061 -1.63 20.51 -28.64
C THR A 1061 -1.01 21.86 -28.29
N SER A 1062 -0.98 22.83 -29.21
CA SER A 1062 -0.38 24.15 -28.96
C SER A 1062 -1.17 25.00 -27.97
N ILE A 1063 -2.42 24.63 -27.69
CA ILE A 1063 -3.30 25.30 -26.73
C ILE A 1063 -3.48 24.50 -25.43
N ILE A 1064 -2.67 23.44 -25.21
CA ILE A 1064 -2.66 22.67 -23.95
C ILE A 1064 -1.77 23.38 -22.92
N PRO A 1065 -2.31 23.81 -21.75
CA PRO A 1065 -1.56 24.60 -20.76
C PRO A 1065 -0.29 23.93 -20.22
N ALA A 1066 -0.30 22.61 -20.00
CA ALA A 1066 0.85 21.85 -19.48
C ALA A 1066 2.01 21.74 -20.47
N ALA A 1067 1.76 21.89 -21.78
CA ALA A 1067 2.79 21.90 -22.81
C ALA A 1067 3.52 23.27 -22.92
N LEU A 1068 2.99 24.30 -22.25
CA LEU A 1068 3.48 25.69 -22.30
C LEU A 1068 4.31 26.11 -21.08
N GLU A 1069 4.53 25.23 -20.09
CA GLU A 1069 5.42 25.53 -18.96
C GLU A 1069 6.89 25.61 -19.41
N GLN A 1070 7.36 26.83 -19.67
CA GLN A 1070 8.78 27.11 -19.86
C GLN A 1070 9.53 26.98 -18.53
N GLN A 1071 10.37 25.96 -18.40
CA GLN A 1071 11.45 25.98 -17.41
C GLN A 1071 12.48 27.03 -17.82
N LEU A 1072 12.63 28.06 -16.98
CA LEU A 1072 13.38 29.31 -17.19
C LEU A 1072 14.90 29.17 -17.52
N GLU A 1073 15.44 27.96 -17.65
CA GLU A 1073 16.88 27.73 -17.91
C GLU A 1073 17.22 27.02 -19.24
N LYS A 1074 16.26 26.47 -20.00
CA LYS A 1074 16.54 25.76 -21.27
C LYS A 1074 15.73 26.33 -22.44
N LYS A 1075 16.39 26.78 -23.51
CA LYS A 1075 15.82 27.45 -24.72
C LYS A 1075 14.91 26.57 -25.63
N SER A 1076 14.40 25.42 -25.17
CA SER A 1076 13.63 24.47 -25.98
C SER A 1076 12.58 23.71 -25.16
N SER A 1077 11.42 23.42 -25.74
CA SER A 1077 10.31 22.71 -25.07
C SER A 1077 10.68 21.25 -24.71
N VAL A 1078 9.94 20.63 -23.77
CA VAL A 1078 10.19 19.23 -23.36
C VAL A 1078 10.01 18.27 -24.54
N LEU A 1079 9.00 18.50 -25.38
CA LEU A 1079 8.73 17.70 -26.57
C LEU A 1079 9.82 17.84 -27.64
N GLU A 1080 10.39 19.03 -27.81
CA GLU A 1080 11.54 19.26 -28.69
C GLU A 1080 12.78 18.50 -28.24
N ARG A 1081 13.02 18.40 -26.92
CA ARG A 1081 14.15 17.64 -26.37
C ARG A 1081 13.95 16.13 -26.55
N LEU A 1082 12.74 15.61 -26.32
CA LEU A 1082 12.41 14.21 -26.60
C LEU A 1082 12.62 13.86 -28.08
N GLN A 1083 12.16 14.70 -29.00
CA GLN A 1083 12.35 14.49 -30.44
C GLN A 1083 13.83 14.48 -30.84
N ARG A 1084 14.65 15.38 -30.27
CA ARG A 1084 16.10 15.38 -30.50
C ARG A 1084 16.74 14.08 -30.03
N SER A 1085 16.32 13.57 -28.87
CA SER A 1085 16.81 12.30 -28.33
C SER A 1085 16.39 11.10 -29.19
N LEU A 1086 15.20 11.13 -29.80
CA LEU A 1086 14.73 10.04 -30.67
C LEU A 1086 15.35 10.02 -32.07
N PHE A 1087 15.62 11.15 -32.72
CA PHE A 1087 15.93 11.12 -34.16
C PHE A 1087 17.36 11.55 -34.53
N ASN A 1088 18.19 11.99 -33.56
CA ASN A 1088 19.61 12.39 -33.74
C ASN A 1088 19.90 13.42 -34.86
N LYS A 1089 18.85 13.91 -35.53
CA LYS A 1089 18.86 14.97 -36.55
C LYS A 1089 17.76 15.95 -36.18
N VAL A 1090 17.92 17.20 -36.61
CA VAL A 1090 16.76 18.08 -36.81
C VAL A 1090 15.98 17.48 -37.98
N VAL A 1091 15.20 16.44 -37.71
CA VAL A 1091 14.09 16.08 -38.59
C VAL A 1091 13.30 17.37 -38.71
N ASN A 1092 13.05 17.83 -39.94
CA ASN A 1092 12.09 18.90 -40.17
C ASN A 1092 10.89 18.59 -39.29
N LEU A 1093 10.65 19.40 -38.25
CA LEU A 1093 9.54 19.21 -37.32
C LEU A 1093 8.36 18.79 -38.19
N PRO A 1094 7.76 17.59 -38.03
CA PRO A 1094 6.70 17.14 -38.92
C PRO A 1094 5.56 18.18 -38.99
N PHE A 1095 5.48 19.02 -37.96
CA PHE A 1095 4.54 20.11 -37.86
C PHE A 1095 5.16 21.51 -37.97
N PHE A 1096 6.48 21.72 -38.04
CA PHE A 1096 7.13 23.07 -38.06
C PHE A 1096 6.61 24.09 -37.01
N GLY A 1097 6.12 23.61 -35.86
CA GLY A 1097 5.46 24.48 -34.85
C GLY A 1097 4.03 24.90 -35.20
N VAL A 1098 3.47 24.38 -36.29
CA VAL A 1098 2.07 24.52 -36.68
C VAL A 1098 1.17 23.74 -35.72
N PRO A 1099 -0.01 24.28 -35.36
CA PRO A 1099 -1.03 23.56 -34.59
C PRO A 1099 -1.31 22.14 -35.12
N ASN A 1100 -1.28 21.16 -34.22
CA ASN A 1100 -1.47 19.74 -34.55
C ASN A 1100 -1.93 18.94 -33.33
N ASP A 1101 -2.44 17.73 -33.55
CA ASP A 1101 -2.85 16.79 -32.51
C ASP A 1101 -1.81 15.68 -32.23
N ILE A 1102 -0.53 15.86 -32.59
CA ILE A 1102 0.57 14.85 -32.56
C ILE A 1102 0.56 13.90 -33.77
N ALA A 1103 -0.58 13.64 -34.40
CA ALA A 1103 -0.66 12.76 -35.58
C ALA A 1103 -0.95 13.54 -36.87
N VAL A 1104 -1.73 14.61 -36.79
CA VAL A 1104 -2.27 15.35 -37.93
C VAL A 1104 -2.20 16.86 -37.65
N THR A 1105 -1.86 17.68 -38.65
CA THR A 1105 -1.96 19.14 -38.54
C THR A 1105 -3.42 19.57 -38.42
N VAL A 1106 -3.69 20.62 -37.65
CA VAL A 1106 -5.03 21.22 -37.58
C VAL A 1106 -5.51 21.62 -38.98
N ASP A 1107 -4.64 22.20 -39.81
CA ASP A 1107 -4.94 22.51 -41.21
C ASP A 1107 -5.41 21.28 -41.99
N SER A 1108 -4.77 20.12 -41.82
CA SER A 1108 -5.20 18.89 -42.48
C SER A 1108 -6.53 18.37 -41.93
N ILE A 1109 -6.77 18.51 -40.62
CA ILE A 1109 -8.03 18.10 -40.00
C ILE A 1109 -9.20 18.94 -40.55
N GLU A 1110 -9.01 20.25 -40.67
CA GLU A 1110 -10.04 21.19 -41.11
C GLU A 1110 -10.23 21.22 -42.63
N ASN A 1111 -9.33 20.63 -43.41
CA ASN A 1111 -9.32 20.75 -44.87
C ASN A 1111 -10.39 19.90 -45.56
N ILE A 1112 -11.57 20.49 -45.77
CA ILE A 1112 -12.63 19.94 -46.62
C ILE A 1112 -12.99 20.93 -47.75
N PRO A 1113 -13.60 20.46 -48.86
CA PRO A 1113 -13.93 21.33 -50.00
C PRO A 1113 -14.76 22.55 -49.59
N LYS A 1114 -14.37 23.74 -50.06
CA LYS A 1114 -15.06 25.01 -49.79
C LYS A 1114 -16.32 25.14 -50.67
N GLY A 1115 -17.34 25.81 -50.16
CA GLY A 1115 -18.56 26.14 -50.93
C GLY A 1115 -19.70 25.12 -50.82
N ARG A 1116 -19.74 24.32 -49.76
CA ARG A 1116 -20.86 23.41 -49.46
C ARG A 1116 -22.13 24.16 -49.08
N SER A 1117 -23.29 23.61 -49.44
CA SER A 1117 -24.64 24.08 -49.09
C SER A 1117 -24.80 24.21 -47.58
N LEU A 1118 -24.29 23.23 -46.84
CA LEU A 1118 -24.23 23.18 -45.38
C LEU A 1118 -22.79 23.43 -44.92
N ALA A 1119 -22.56 24.61 -44.34
CA ALA A 1119 -21.24 24.94 -43.79
C ALA A 1119 -20.86 23.97 -42.65
N PRO A 1120 -19.63 23.44 -42.65
CA PRO A 1120 -19.18 22.53 -41.60
C PRO A 1120 -19.06 23.25 -40.25
N PHE A 1121 -19.41 22.55 -39.17
CA PHE A 1121 -19.14 23.02 -37.81
C PHE A 1121 -17.72 22.61 -37.42
N ILE A 1122 -16.82 23.56 -37.24
CA ILE A 1122 -15.40 23.28 -36.92
C ILE A 1122 -15.11 23.81 -35.52
N GLN A 1123 -14.52 22.97 -34.67
CA GLN A 1123 -14.11 23.33 -33.32
C GLN A 1123 -12.69 22.82 -33.04
N GLN A 1124 -11.79 23.73 -32.67
CA GLN A 1124 -10.48 23.36 -32.14
C GLN A 1124 -10.55 23.11 -30.63
N VAL A 1125 -9.89 22.05 -30.15
CA VAL A 1125 -9.93 21.60 -28.76
C VAL A 1125 -8.53 21.32 -28.22
N ALA A 1126 -8.32 21.59 -26.93
CA ALA A 1126 -7.05 21.38 -26.24
C ALA A 1126 -6.85 19.90 -25.85
N CYS A 1127 -6.75 19.01 -26.85
CA CYS A 1127 -6.43 17.59 -26.66
C CYS A 1127 -5.47 17.08 -27.76
N ASP A 1128 -4.91 15.89 -27.54
CA ASP A 1128 -4.08 15.17 -28.52
C ASP A 1128 -4.90 14.11 -29.29
N HIS A 1129 -4.26 13.47 -30.28
CA HIS A 1129 -4.93 12.52 -31.17
C HIS A 1129 -5.51 11.29 -30.46
N LEU A 1130 -5.02 10.96 -29.27
CA LEU A 1130 -5.40 9.76 -28.51
C LEU A 1130 -6.42 10.07 -27.41
N SER A 1131 -6.64 11.34 -27.09
CA SER A 1131 -7.44 11.77 -25.93
C SER A 1131 -8.82 12.34 -26.27
N TYR A 1132 -9.25 12.31 -27.54
CA TYR A 1132 -10.58 12.81 -27.93
C TYR A 1132 -11.76 12.20 -27.15
N PHE A 1133 -11.66 10.93 -26.74
CA PHE A 1133 -12.71 10.21 -26.01
C PHE A 1133 -12.36 10.00 -24.54
N SER A 1134 -11.33 10.67 -24.03
CA SER A 1134 -10.87 10.52 -22.64
C SER A 1134 -11.92 11.02 -21.65
N ILE A 1135 -11.98 10.32 -20.51
CA ILE A 1135 -12.85 10.61 -19.37
C ILE A 1135 -12.07 11.19 -18.17
N GLU A 1136 -10.76 11.41 -18.34
CA GLU A 1136 -9.92 12.05 -17.32
C GLU A 1136 -9.96 13.57 -17.49
N LEU A 1137 -10.03 14.30 -16.37
CA LEU A 1137 -10.17 15.75 -16.39
C LEU A 1137 -8.89 16.43 -16.95
N PRO A 1138 -9.02 17.39 -17.87
CA PRO A 1138 -10.27 17.94 -18.41
C PRO A 1138 -10.83 17.12 -19.61
N GLU A 1139 -12.14 16.82 -19.60
CA GLU A 1139 -12.88 16.03 -20.61
C GLU A 1139 -13.14 16.82 -21.93
N VAL A 1140 -12.19 17.67 -22.37
CA VAL A 1140 -12.41 18.70 -23.41
C VAL A 1140 -12.82 18.10 -24.76
N GLY A 1141 -12.25 16.96 -25.13
CA GLY A 1141 -12.61 16.27 -26.38
C GLY A 1141 -14.04 15.72 -26.37
N LEU A 1142 -14.46 15.12 -25.25
CA LEU A 1142 -15.79 14.56 -25.08
C LEU A 1142 -16.87 15.65 -25.02
N ASP A 1143 -16.56 16.79 -24.39
CA ASP A 1143 -17.44 17.96 -24.36
C ASP A 1143 -17.70 18.54 -25.76
N ALA A 1144 -16.64 18.68 -26.57
CA ALA A 1144 -16.78 19.11 -27.95
C ALA A 1144 -17.58 18.13 -28.81
N LEU A 1145 -17.43 16.82 -28.56
CA LEU A 1145 -18.23 15.79 -29.23
C LEU A 1145 -19.72 15.94 -28.91
N ILE A 1146 -20.08 16.08 -27.63
CA ILE A 1146 -21.49 16.26 -27.24
C ILE A 1146 -22.03 17.58 -27.80
N THR A 1147 -21.23 18.65 -27.75
CA THR A 1147 -21.58 19.95 -28.34
C THR A 1147 -21.87 19.82 -29.84
N ALA A 1148 -21.02 19.11 -30.59
CA ALA A 1148 -21.21 18.87 -32.02
C ALA A 1148 -22.48 18.06 -32.32
N ILE A 1149 -22.84 17.10 -31.47
CA ILE A 1149 -24.08 16.31 -31.60
C ILE A 1149 -25.32 17.19 -31.32
N VAL A 1150 -25.29 18.03 -30.29
CA VAL A 1150 -26.43 18.84 -29.86
C VAL A 1150 -26.63 20.08 -30.73
N ALA A 1151 -25.56 20.68 -31.27
CA ALA A 1151 -25.64 21.88 -32.09
C ALA A 1151 -26.51 21.72 -33.35
N GLN A 1152 -26.63 20.49 -33.88
CA GLN A 1152 -27.50 20.15 -35.01
C GLN A 1152 -28.98 19.98 -34.62
N GLN A 1153 -29.32 19.80 -33.34
CA GLN A 1153 -30.72 19.67 -32.89
C GLN A 1153 -31.49 20.99 -32.85
N LYS A 1154 -30.78 22.13 -32.85
CA LYS A 1154 -31.36 23.48 -32.74
C LYS A 1154 -31.54 24.19 -34.10
N LYS A 1155 -31.17 23.55 -35.20
CA LYS A 1155 -31.40 24.01 -36.58
C LYS A 1155 -32.42 23.11 -37.24
#